data_AF-G0QNQ6-F1
#
_entry.id   AF-G0QNQ6-F1
#
_cell.length_a   1.000
_cell.length_b   1.000
_cell.length_c   1.000
_cell.angle_alpha   90.00
_cell.angle_beta   90.00
_cell.angle_gamma   90.00
#
_symmetry.space_group_name_H-M   'P 1'
#
loop_
_entity.id
_entity.type
_entity.pdbx_description
1 polymer ?
#
loop_
_entity_poly.entity_id
_entity_poly.type
_entity_poly.pdbx_seq_one_letter_code
_entity_poly.pdbx_strand_id
1 'polypeptide(L)'
;MEIEQVKLIEDVCDNDFSELLYQNLQQFYSNKFNQDLKNFETYIQINIFIFQINQTNKRNDKLLDQMENQWIKIKNSLFILSEIFKQFECQYLYKSKNPQFELILLQSLQFQLNNNFVNLKHILIQKMLEYMFLLRENKQINEQQLFNLMNMIIKVNIYNQDFKDVFLQQSNEYYQNLSKQQETNFNLPKYLCEIEYRLKLENNLIEKYLSKSTSKQLIEITEKNLITNNLQLIFENGFNNIIQDKDYESLSRLFIFINRIDKVDFLKKSWNSYIKNQGIIIINNENQVEIVVQLINLSQYLDTIVSKCFDNREVLRTSKIYALEYILSLKTNTLAELTSKYIDSKLKKDNKTIQNYDQIEKEVNDVFELFRYLPAKDVFEAFYNKRLARRLLQNQSYSNDLEKHVIERLKQECGEQYTIKAEEILKDVNNSKSLNKEFQDFLQTKYTELNQKIGFQISVLSSASWPIKNTPLPQLPQPFSYFQNEFKIFYLLKHKGVFLNWQHETSNCEISGIYGQMKYTFQVHVMQALILLSFNENSHLTLANILALIPINKDELKKTLVSLYNLKHTQKLLNKTGEPNQIEDNDVFEINESYKNKKKVVKVCAIFQKETSEDSKETTEKVITERGYILDASIVKILKNKKSILHNELMKELFEDIMLPINANEVKKRIEGLIEREYIKRDQNNHQIQMNLTQQKHKILEFYRDKTIFITGVTGFLGKVIFEKIMRALPQVKQVIVLIRNQKNITVQERFKKEIIDSEIFSLLRKQKGSQFYNHINEKTQVVQGDLFQDNIGLSQNDYNYIINKVNIIINCASSIDFNAKLIDAININIQGTLRIFELAKKCNNLCNFVHISTCYVNSDKEGYIEEKIYKCSQQENPIEFLNQLTNMPPLELEFQTKSILGSYPNTYVFTKSLTERILQFNKPDNMSLTIIRPAIIGAAVEQPVKGWVQGVTTASAVFLLCGIGIIKHLNANPDNIADVIPVDCVSDTIIVSGALCAGSQNLRIFNNGISYKNPINWELTRQQCTIYWQNNPYAKQISPVNVKLIKNERILSALQVKRRIHAYGFKQIANIFGNDQMKKNAERFLKMVHKAQNFSDIFKPFFLREFIFESKKVDELLGQMSDLEKNIFYLDISKIDMESYFTMFNWGIHKFILNQQIEAPFSDEFTDVLQVPQYSNRGRKYNKRNDFQFQNAVYKGYGMVFIENIQQYI
;
A
#
# COMPACT_ATOMS: atom_id res chain seq x y z
N MET A 1 -99.67 -5.75 28.75
CA MET A 1 -99.07 -6.07 30.06
C MET A 1 -97.69 -5.43 30.25
N GLU A 2 -96.91 -5.15 29.19
CA GLU A 2 -95.53 -4.62 29.34
C GLU A 2 -95.43 -3.14 29.78
N ILE A 3 -96.35 -2.24 29.38
CA ILE A 3 -96.23 -0.80 29.70
C ILE A 3 -96.58 -0.49 31.16
N GLU A 4 -97.56 -1.18 31.75
CA GLU A 4 -97.97 -0.96 33.15
C GLU A 4 -96.93 -1.50 34.13
N GLN A 5 -96.26 -2.62 33.80
CA GLN A 5 -95.22 -3.20 34.66
C GLN A 5 -93.95 -2.36 34.67
N VAL A 6 -93.56 -1.75 33.53
CA VAL A 6 -92.39 -0.85 33.47
C VAL A 6 -92.65 0.45 34.24
N LYS A 7 -93.84 1.07 34.10
CA LYS A 7 -94.23 2.25 34.91
C LYS A 7 -94.25 1.97 36.41
N LEU A 8 -94.71 0.79 36.81
CA LEU A 8 -94.72 0.39 38.22
C LEU A 8 -93.30 0.26 38.79
N ILE A 9 -92.32 -0.13 37.96
CA ILE A 9 -90.91 -0.21 38.34
C ILE A 9 -90.29 1.20 38.40
N GLU A 10 -90.66 2.12 37.50
CA GLU A 10 -90.27 3.54 37.55
C GLU A 10 -90.74 4.20 38.86
N ASP A 11 -92.02 4.04 39.23
CA ASP A 11 -92.58 4.62 40.46
C ASP A 11 -91.95 4.05 41.74
N VAL A 12 -91.46 2.80 41.71
CA VAL A 12 -90.76 2.16 42.85
C VAL A 12 -89.29 2.59 42.93
N CYS A 13 -88.65 2.93 41.81
CA CYS A 13 -87.30 3.51 41.77
C CYS A 13 -87.24 4.88 42.47
N ASP A 14 -88.27 5.71 42.32
CA ASP A 14 -88.30 7.10 42.80
C ASP A 14 -88.61 7.25 44.30
N ASN A 15 -89.08 6.18 44.98
CA ASN A 15 -89.63 6.24 46.34
C ASN A 15 -88.77 5.54 47.43
N ASP A 16 -87.44 5.48 47.29
CA ASP A 16 -86.50 4.84 48.24
C ASP A 16 -86.72 3.33 48.53
N PHE A 17 -87.69 2.67 47.90
CA PHE A 17 -87.96 1.22 48.05
C PHE A 17 -87.06 0.33 47.19
N SER A 18 -86.09 0.90 46.47
CA SER A 18 -85.25 0.19 45.51
C SER A 18 -84.38 -0.90 46.15
N GLU A 19 -83.91 -0.70 47.40
CA GLU A 19 -83.13 -1.71 48.13
C GLU A 19 -83.97 -2.91 48.54
N LEU A 20 -85.21 -2.67 48.99
CA LEU A 20 -86.17 -3.70 49.35
C LEU A 20 -86.64 -4.48 48.11
N LEU A 21 -86.87 -3.78 46.99
CA LEU A 21 -87.19 -4.42 45.71
C LEU A 21 -86.03 -5.28 45.24
N TYR A 22 -84.78 -4.81 45.35
CA TYR A 22 -83.59 -5.60 45.00
C TYR A 22 -83.46 -6.86 45.85
N GLN A 23 -83.61 -6.77 47.18
CA GLN A 23 -83.56 -7.92 48.10
C GLN A 23 -84.69 -8.92 47.83
N ASN A 24 -85.91 -8.43 47.62
CA ASN A 24 -87.07 -9.29 47.30
C ASN A 24 -86.93 -9.96 45.93
N LEU A 25 -86.42 -9.25 44.92
CA LEU A 25 -86.12 -9.82 43.61
C LEU A 25 -85.00 -10.86 43.72
N GLN A 26 -83.91 -10.57 44.45
CA GLN A 26 -82.83 -11.53 44.71
C GLN A 26 -83.35 -12.80 45.39
N GLN A 27 -84.22 -12.65 46.39
CA GLN A 27 -84.83 -13.78 47.10
C GLN A 27 -85.83 -14.53 46.21
N PHE A 28 -86.67 -13.82 45.45
CA PHE A 28 -87.62 -14.40 44.49
C PHE A 28 -86.92 -15.19 43.40
N TYR A 29 -85.88 -14.62 42.78
CA TYR A 29 -85.08 -15.30 41.78
C TYR A 29 -84.40 -16.52 42.37
N SER A 30 -83.76 -16.42 43.54
CA SER A 30 -83.13 -17.58 44.20
C SER A 30 -84.15 -18.69 44.48
N ASN A 31 -85.37 -18.37 44.90
CA ASN A 31 -86.43 -19.33 45.22
C ASN A 31 -87.07 -19.94 43.97
N LYS A 32 -87.39 -19.13 42.96
CA LYS A 32 -87.96 -19.57 41.68
C LYS A 32 -86.97 -20.44 40.91
N PHE A 33 -85.70 -20.04 40.86
CA PHE A 33 -84.62 -20.87 40.29
C PHE A 33 -84.39 -22.14 41.09
N ASN A 34 -84.41 -22.10 42.42
CA ASN A 34 -84.34 -23.32 43.24
C ASN A 34 -85.51 -24.27 42.94
N GLN A 35 -86.69 -23.76 42.60
CA GLN A 35 -87.85 -24.56 42.20
C GLN A 35 -87.68 -25.17 40.80
N ASP A 36 -87.26 -24.39 39.81
CA ASP A 36 -87.03 -24.87 38.44
C ASP A 36 -85.82 -25.83 38.37
N LEU A 37 -84.76 -25.57 39.15
CA LEU A 37 -83.63 -26.47 39.33
C LEU A 37 -83.99 -27.72 40.13
N LYS A 38 -84.84 -27.64 41.17
CA LYS A 38 -85.36 -28.83 41.86
C LYS A 38 -86.24 -29.66 40.96
N ASN A 39 -87.07 -29.06 40.11
CA ASN A 39 -87.87 -29.79 39.12
C ASN A 39 -86.95 -30.50 38.13
N PHE A 40 -85.88 -29.83 37.69
CA PHE A 40 -84.82 -30.42 36.88
C PHE A 40 -84.02 -31.50 37.65
N GLU A 41 -83.79 -31.33 38.95
CA GLU A 41 -83.16 -32.28 39.87
C GLU A 41 -83.99 -33.53 40.06
N THR A 42 -85.29 -33.43 40.31
CA THR A 42 -86.17 -34.61 40.38
C THR A 42 -86.16 -35.35 39.05
N TYR A 43 -86.19 -34.64 37.92
CA TYR A 43 -86.14 -35.26 36.60
C TYR A 43 -84.77 -35.90 36.31
N ILE A 44 -83.69 -35.30 36.78
CA ILE A 44 -82.33 -35.82 36.65
C ILE A 44 -82.06 -36.94 37.64
N GLN A 45 -82.52 -36.89 38.88
CA GLN A 45 -82.41 -38.00 39.84
C GLN A 45 -83.20 -39.20 39.33
N ILE A 46 -84.38 -38.99 38.72
CA ILE A 46 -85.13 -40.04 38.01
C ILE A 46 -84.32 -40.59 36.83
N ASN A 47 -83.68 -39.74 36.02
CA ASN A 47 -82.89 -40.20 34.88
C ASN A 47 -81.50 -40.75 35.24
N ILE A 48 -80.85 -40.29 36.30
CA ILE A 48 -79.57 -40.77 36.85
C ILE A 48 -79.77 -42.13 37.54
N PHE A 49 -80.91 -42.31 38.24
CA PHE A 49 -81.30 -43.62 38.77
C PHE A 49 -81.55 -44.63 37.64
N ILE A 50 -82.08 -44.19 36.50
CA ILE A 50 -82.20 -44.99 35.26
C ILE A 50 -80.83 -45.15 34.55
N PHE A 51 -79.89 -44.22 34.74
CA PHE A 51 -78.56 -44.16 34.13
C PHE A 51 -77.56 -45.15 34.76
N GLN A 52 -77.60 -45.32 36.09
CA GLN A 52 -76.78 -46.32 36.80
C GLN A 52 -77.05 -47.76 36.33
N ILE A 53 -78.17 -48.00 35.65
CA ILE A 53 -78.60 -49.33 35.19
C ILE A 53 -78.25 -49.61 33.72
N ASN A 54 -77.96 -48.62 32.85
CA ASN A 54 -77.79 -48.86 31.41
C ASN A 54 -76.66 -48.02 30.74
N GLN A 55 -75.49 -48.64 30.53
CA GLN A 55 -74.35 -48.07 29.81
C GLN A 55 -74.59 -47.98 28.28
N THR A 56 -75.30 -46.96 27.79
CA THR A 56 -75.35 -46.69 26.33
C THR A 56 -75.13 -45.22 26.00
N ASN A 57 -74.16 -44.93 25.12
CA ASN A 57 -73.79 -43.59 24.67
C ASN A 57 -74.95 -42.77 24.07
N LYS A 58 -75.97 -43.43 23.50
CA LYS A 58 -77.15 -42.79 22.87
C LYS A 58 -78.07 -42.01 23.83
N ARG A 59 -77.94 -42.17 25.15
CA ARG A 59 -78.79 -41.45 26.15
C ARG A 59 -78.13 -40.19 26.72
N ASN A 60 -76.81 -40.04 26.57
CA ASN A 60 -76.10 -38.83 26.98
C ASN A 60 -76.48 -37.63 26.10
N ASP A 61 -76.67 -37.84 24.79
CA ASP A 61 -77.08 -36.78 23.86
C ASP A 61 -78.47 -36.21 24.22
N LYS A 62 -79.42 -37.06 24.66
CA LYS A 62 -80.74 -36.60 25.12
C LYS A 62 -80.70 -35.74 26.38
N LEU A 63 -79.75 -36.02 27.29
CA LEU A 63 -79.56 -35.22 28.49
C LEU A 63 -78.93 -33.86 28.15
N LEU A 64 -78.00 -33.83 27.20
CA LEU A 64 -77.42 -32.60 26.65
C LEU A 64 -78.46 -31.77 25.88
N ASP A 65 -79.33 -32.40 25.08
CA ASP A 65 -80.45 -31.73 24.39
C ASP A 65 -81.38 -31.04 25.40
N GLN A 66 -81.64 -31.68 26.54
CA GLN A 66 -82.48 -31.10 27.59
C GLN A 66 -81.79 -29.97 28.33
N MET A 67 -80.48 -30.09 28.61
CA MET A 67 -79.70 -29.00 29.19
C MET A 67 -79.62 -27.79 28.27
N GLU A 68 -79.39 -28.02 26.98
CA GLU A 68 -79.40 -26.97 25.96
C GLU A 68 -80.77 -26.28 25.87
N ASN A 69 -81.86 -27.05 25.84
CA ASN A 69 -83.22 -26.51 25.84
C ASN A 69 -83.53 -25.70 27.11
N GLN A 70 -83.08 -26.13 28.28
CA GLN A 70 -83.22 -25.33 29.50
C GLN A 70 -82.35 -24.08 29.48
N TRP A 71 -81.13 -24.17 28.97
CA TRP A 71 -80.25 -23.02 28.82
C TRP A 71 -80.86 -21.96 27.88
N ILE A 72 -81.46 -22.38 26.77
CA ILE A 72 -82.18 -21.48 25.86
C ILE A 72 -83.38 -20.84 26.56
N LYS A 73 -84.16 -21.61 27.35
CA LYS A 73 -85.26 -21.06 28.15
C LYS A 73 -84.79 -20.04 29.19
N ILE A 74 -83.70 -20.34 29.89
CA ILE A 74 -83.08 -19.44 30.87
C ILE A 74 -82.57 -18.17 30.18
N LYS A 75 -81.89 -18.29 29.04
CA LYS A 75 -81.38 -17.16 28.26
C LYS A 75 -82.52 -16.25 27.76
N ASN A 76 -83.61 -16.84 27.26
CA ASN A 76 -84.78 -16.08 26.82
C ASN A 76 -85.49 -15.40 28.01
N SER A 77 -85.58 -16.07 29.15
CA SER A 77 -86.16 -15.51 30.37
C SER A 77 -85.30 -14.36 30.91
N LEU A 78 -83.98 -14.51 30.91
CA LEU A 78 -83.02 -13.46 31.27
C LEU A 78 -83.13 -12.24 30.36
N PHE A 79 -83.25 -12.44 29.05
CA PHE A 79 -83.42 -11.35 28.09
C PHE A 79 -84.71 -10.54 28.36
N ILE A 80 -85.83 -11.24 28.57
CA ILE A 80 -87.12 -10.62 28.92
C ILE A 80 -87.01 -9.84 30.22
N LEU A 81 -86.35 -10.41 31.24
CA LEU A 81 -86.16 -9.76 32.53
C LEU A 81 -85.22 -8.55 32.45
N SER A 82 -84.14 -8.62 31.68
CA SER A 82 -83.23 -7.48 31.46
C SER A 82 -83.93 -6.32 30.73
N GLU A 83 -84.88 -6.61 29.84
CA GLU A 83 -85.67 -5.55 29.18
C GLU A 83 -86.74 -4.96 30.11
N ILE A 84 -87.41 -5.77 30.94
CA ILE A 84 -88.41 -5.28 31.91
C ILE A 84 -87.77 -4.43 33.03
N PHE A 85 -86.58 -4.82 33.51
CA PHE A 85 -85.88 -4.15 34.62
C PHE A 85 -84.75 -3.23 34.17
N LYS A 86 -84.61 -2.96 32.87
CA LYS A 86 -83.53 -2.16 32.25
C LYS A 86 -83.30 -0.83 32.95
N GLN A 87 -84.40 -0.14 33.27
CA GLN A 87 -84.37 1.17 33.92
C GLN A 87 -83.92 1.10 35.38
N PHE A 88 -84.34 0.06 36.10
CA PHE A 88 -83.87 -0.25 37.46
C PHE A 88 -82.37 -0.60 37.48
N GLU A 89 -81.89 -1.36 36.49
CA GLU A 89 -80.45 -1.68 36.35
C GLU A 89 -79.61 -0.43 36.06
N CYS A 90 -80.09 0.48 35.21
CA CYS A 90 -79.38 1.71 34.86
C CYS A 90 -79.40 2.79 35.98
N GLN A 91 -80.51 2.93 36.72
CA GLN A 91 -80.68 4.01 37.68
C GLN A 91 -80.23 3.65 39.11
N TYR A 92 -80.51 2.43 39.57
CA TYR A 92 -80.23 2.01 40.96
C TYR A 92 -78.96 1.15 41.06
N LEU A 93 -78.88 0.05 40.32
CA LEU A 93 -77.78 -0.93 40.45
C LEU A 93 -76.43 -0.36 40.03
N TYR A 94 -76.40 0.52 39.02
CA TYR A 94 -75.17 1.20 38.59
C TYR A 94 -74.65 2.20 39.65
N LYS A 95 -75.55 2.90 40.36
CA LYS A 95 -75.20 3.86 41.42
C LYS A 95 -74.78 3.18 42.73
N SER A 96 -75.38 2.04 43.06
CA SER A 96 -75.10 1.31 44.31
C SER A 96 -73.94 0.30 44.23
N LYS A 97 -73.34 0.09 43.04
CA LYS A 97 -72.32 -0.96 42.75
C LYS A 97 -72.80 -2.40 43.01
N ASN A 98 -74.10 -2.63 43.09
CA ASN A 98 -74.66 -3.97 43.27
C ASN A 98 -74.59 -4.78 41.96
N PRO A 99 -74.39 -6.12 42.02
CA PRO A 99 -74.30 -6.94 40.82
C PRO A 99 -75.62 -6.91 40.03
N GLN A 100 -75.51 -6.82 38.70
CA GLN A 100 -76.64 -6.91 37.77
C GLN A 100 -77.39 -8.23 37.93
N PHE A 101 -78.68 -8.26 37.57
CA PHE A 101 -79.50 -9.46 37.77
C PHE A 101 -78.98 -10.65 36.95
N GLU A 102 -78.47 -10.42 35.73
CA GLU A 102 -77.80 -11.46 34.94
C GLU A 102 -76.64 -12.09 35.72
N LEU A 103 -75.82 -11.29 36.42
CA LEU A 103 -74.67 -11.77 37.18
C LEU A 103 -75.08 -12.59 38.42
N ILE A 104 -76.10 -12.15 39.16
CA ILE A 104 -76.64 -12.87 40.34
C ILE A 104 -77.17 -14.22 39.91
N LEU A 105 -77.90 -14.27 38.79
CA LEU A 105 -78.51 -15.47 38.28
C LEU A 105 -77.46 -16.46 37.78
N LEU A 106 -76.44 -15.98 37.07
CA LEU A 106 -75.28 -16.78 36.69
C LEU A 106 -74.49 -17.29 37.91
N GLN A 107 -74.31 -16.48 38.96
CA GLN A 107 -73.66 -16.89 40.21
C GLN A 107 -74.50 -17.94 40.98
N SER A 108 -75.83 -17.82 40.96
CA SER A 108 -76.73 -18.81 41.55
C SER A 108 -76.68 -20.15 40.81
N LEU A 109 -76.66 -20.11 39.47
CA LEU A 109 -76.46 -21.28 38.62
C LEU A 109 -75.10 -21.92 38.85
N GLN A 110 -74.04 -21.12 38.99
CA GLN A 110 -72.70 -21.58 39.32
C GLN A 110 -72.68 -22.28 40.69
N PHE A 111 -73.27 -21.68 41.72
CA PHE A 111 -73.37 -22.25 43.06
C PHE A 111 -74.10 -23.61 43.06
N GLN A 112 -75.20 -23.69 42.33
CA GLN A 112 -76.01 -24.91 42.22
C GLN A 112 -75.26 -26.02 41.47
N LEU A 113 -74.62 -25.69 40.34
CA LEU A 113 -73.80 -26.64 39.58
C LEU A 113 -72.57 -27.13 40.36
N ASN A 114 -72.01 -26.28 41.23
CA ASN A 114 -70.84 -26.63 42.05
C ASN A 114 -71.17 -27.43 43.32
N ASN A 115 -72.34 -27.22 43.94
CA ASN A 115 -72.66 -27.82 45.23
C ASN A 115 -73.72 -28.92 45.17
N ASN A 116 -74.81 -28.72 44.42
CA ASN A 116 -75.95 -29.63 44.41
C ASN A 116 -75.94 -30.58 43.19
N PHE A 117 -75.31 -30.17 42.09
CA PHE A 117 -75.34 -30.89 40.81
C PHE A 117 -73.95 -31.32 40.30
N VAL A 118 -73.07 -31.76 41.22
CA VAL A 118 -71.67 -32.11 40.92
C VAL A 118 -71.54 -33.21 39.86
N ASN A 119 -72.37 -34.26 39.94
CA ASN A 119 -72.33 -35.37 38.98
C ASN A 119 -72.71 -34.93 37.55
N LEU A 120 -73.69 -34.04 37.41
CA LEU A 120 -74.06 -33.48 36.11
C LEU A 120 -72.95 -32.60 35.55
N LYS A 121 -72.36 -31.74 36.39
CA LYS A 121 -71.21 -30.91 36.01
C LYS A 121 -70.06 -31.78 35.49
N HIS A 122 -69.75 -32.89 36.16
CA HIS A 122 -68.72 -33.84 35.72
C HIS A 122 -69.06 -34.50 34.37
N ILE A 123 -70.28 -35.02 34.20
CA ILE A 123 -70.73 -35.64 32.93
C ILE A 123 -70.68 -34.62 31.78
N LEU A 124 -71.15 -33.40 32.02
CA LEU A 124 -71.12 -32.30 31.05
C LEU A 124 -69.68 -32.01 30.60
N ILE A 125 -68.76 -31.79 31.54
CA ILE A 125 -67.35 -31.50 31.24
C ILE A 125 -66.71 -32.67 30.47
N GLN A 126 -66.91 -33.90 30.94
CA GLN A 126 -66.36 -35.10 30.30
C GLN A 126 -66.87 -35.28 28.87
N LYS A 127 -68.16 -35.01 28.62
CA LYS A 127 -68.73 -35.06 27.26
C LYS A 127 -68.27 -33.92 26.37
N MET A 128 -68.11 -32.70 26.89
CA MET A 128 -67.53 -31.59 26.12
C MET A 128 -66.07 -31.91 25.73
N LEU A 129 -65.28 -32.49 26.64
CA LEU A 129 -63.92 -32.96 26.35
C LEU A 129 -63.92 -34.07 25.28
N GLU A 130 -64.84 -35.03 25.35
CA GLU A 130 -65.00 -36.08 24.34
C GLU A 130 -65.38 -35.50 22.97
N TYR A 131 -66.32 -34.55 22.91
CA TYR A 131 -66.68 -33.87 21.66
C TYR A 131 -65.50 -33.07 21.08
N MET A 132 -64.71 -32.39 21.91
CA MET A 132 -63.49 -31.70 21.45
C MET A 132 -62.46 -32.69 20.87
N PHE A 133 -62.31 -33.87 21.48
CA PHE A 133 -61.47 -34.94 20.94
C PHE A 133 -62.01 -35.50 19.62
N LEU A 134 -63.33 -35.73 19.50
CA LEU A 134 -63.94 -36.22 18.27
C LEU A 134 -63.82 -35.22 17.11
N LEU A 135 -63.87 -33.92 17.39
CA LEU A 135 -63.59 -32.86 16.41
C LEU A 135 -62.15 -32.91 15.87
N ARG A 136 -61.17 -33.22 16.72
CA ARG A 136 -59.76 -33.40 16.29
C ARG A 136 -59.56 -34.59 15.34
N GLU A 137 -60.44 -35.59 15.43
CA GLU A 137 -60.44 -36.78 14.58
C GLU A 137 -61.40 -36.66 13.37
N ASN A 138 -61.94 -35.47 13.10
CA ASN A 138 -62.92 -35.21 12.03
C ASN A 138 -64.18 -36.11 12.07
N LYS A 139 -64.64 -36.50 13.27
CA LYS A 139 -65.85 -37.31 13.42
C LYS A 139 -67.10 -36.40 13.50
N GLN A 140 -68.22 -36.87 12.94
CA GLN A 140 -69.47 -36.11 12.93
C GLN A 140 -70.03 -35.90 14.35
N ILE A 141 -70.27 -34.65 14.72
CA ILE A 141 -70.93 -34.25 15.96
C ILE A 141 -71.95 -33.14 15.71
N ASN A 142 -72.85 -32.90 16.67
CA ASN A 142 -73.77 -31.76 16.65
C ASN A 142 -73.02 -30.47 17.06
N GLU A 143 -72.43 -29.77 16.09
CA GLU A 143 -71.66 -28.53 16.30
C GLU A 143 -72.47 -27.41 17.00
N GLN A 144 -73.76 -27.30 16.70
CA GLN A 144 -74.63 -26.26 17.27
C GLN A 144 -74.87 -26.48 18.77
N GLN A 145 -75.07 -27.74 19.17
CA GLN A 145 -75.22 -28.12 20.58
C GLN A 145 -73.93 -27.86 21.37
N LEU A 146 -72.77 -28.22 20.81
CA LEU A 146 -71.48 -27.92 21.42
C LEU A 146 -71.29 -26.42 21.62
N PHE A 147 -71.62 -25.60 20.60
CA PHE A 147 -71.53 -24.14 20.69
C PHE A 147 -72.37 -23.57 21.82
N ASN A 148 -73.63 -24.01 21.93
CA ASN A 148 -74.55 -23.50 22.94
C ASN A 148 -74.13 -23.89 24.37
N LEU A 149 -73.66 -25.13 24.56
CA LEU A 149 -73.20 -25.62 25.85
C LEU A 149 -71.85 -25.03 26.27
N MET A 150 -70.92 -24.81 25.33
CA MET A 150 -69.65 -24.12 25.63
C MET A 150 -69.90 -22.67 26.04
N ASN A 151 -70.80 -21.96 25.34
CA ASN A 151 -71.20 -20.62 25.74
C ASN A 151 -71.86 -20.57 27.13
N MET A 152 -72.63 -21.60 27.48
CA MET A 152 -73.19 -21.74 28.83
C MET A 152 -72.07 -21.86 29.88
N ILE A 153 -71.14 -22.80 29.70
CA ILE A 153 -70.06 -23.07 30.65
C ILE A 153 -69.15 -21.83 30.81
N ILE A 154 -68.93 -21.06 29.73
CA ILE A 154 -68.19 -19.80 29.77
C ILE A 154 -68.94 -18.73 30.56
N LYS A 155 -70.23 -18.50 30.28
CA LYS A 155 -71.04 -17.49 30.98
C LYS A 155 -71.24 -17.80 32.47
N VAL A 156 -71.36 -19.07 32.84
CA VAL A 156 -71.54 -19.54 34.24
C VAL A 156 -70.18 -19.64 34.97
N ASN A 157 -69.07 -19.29 34.33
CA ASN A 157 -67.71 -19.30 34.90
C ASN A 157 -67.21 -20.69 35.39
N ILE A 158 -67.82 -21.78 34.92
CA ILE A 158 -67.35 -23.16 35.14
C ILE A 158 -66.14 -23.45 34.24
N TYR A 159 -66.04 -22.77 33.10
CA TYR A 159 -64.97 -22.95 32.12
C TYR A 159 -63.57 -22.84 32.73
N ASN A 160 -63.33 -21.77 33.49
CA ASN A 160 -62.01 -21.51 34.09
C ASN A 160 -61.70 -22.40 35.29
N GLN A 161 -62.71 -22.92 35.99
CA GLN A 161 -62.54 -23.69 37.22
C GLN A 161 -62.28 -25.18 36.93
N ASP A 162 -63.10 -25.79 36.06
CA ASP A 162 -63.14 -27.24 35.94
C ASP A 162 -62.85 -27.77 34.53
N PHE A 163 -63.05 -26.98 33.47
CA PHE A 163 -62.85 -27.42 32.09
C PHE A 163 -61.46 -27.10 31.56
N LYS A 164 -61.00 -25.86 31.74
CA LYS A 164 -59.81 -25.30 31.07
C LYS A 164 -58.54 -26.13 31.31
N ASP A 165 -58.21 -26.41 32.56
CA ASP A 165 -56.94 -27.08 32.90
C ASP A 165 -56.95 -28.55 32.48
N VAL A 166 -58.08 -29.25 32.64
CA VAL A 166 -58.27 -30.64 32.20
C VAL A 166 -58.18 -30.74 30.67
N PHE A 167 -58.80 -29.80 29.95
CA PHE A 167 -58.73 -29.73 28.49
C PHE A 167 -57.29 -29.50 28.00
N LEU A 168 -56.55 -28.58 28.63
CA LEU A 168 -55.15 -28.32 28.28
C LEU A 168 -54.26 -29.55 28.56
N GLN A 169 -54.48 -30.25 29.67
CA GLN A 169 -53.77 -31.49 29.99
C GLN A 169 -54.03 -32.60 28.95
N GLN A 170 -55.30 -32.87 28.62
CA GLN A 170 -55.66 -33.87 27.59
C GLN A 170 -55.12 -33.48 26.21
N SER A 171 -55.12 -32.19 25.89
CA SER A 171 -54.54 -31.69 24.63
C SER A 171 -53.03 -31.92 24.58
N ASN A 172 -52.32 -31.71 25.69
CA ASN A 172 -50.90 -32.00 25.78
C ASN A 172 -50.60 -33.50 25.60
N GLU A 173 -51.34 -34.38 26.27
CA GLU A 173 -51.18 -35.84 26.11
C GLU A 173 -51.48 -36.31 24.68
N TYR A 174 -52.53 -35.75 24.05
CA TYR A 174 -52.88 -36.05 22.67
C TYR A 174 -51.75 -35.71 21.70
N TYR A 175 -51.24 -34.48 21.74
CA TYR A 175 -50.17 -34.04 20.83
C TYR A 175 -48.84 -34.74 21.11
N GLN A 176 -48.56 -35.14 22.35
CA GLN A 176 -47.40 -35.99 22.66
C GLN A 176 -47.50 -37.38 22.03
N ASN A 177 -48.67 -38.01 22.08
CA ASN A 177 -48.88 -39.33 21.47
C ASN A 177 -48.85 -39.25 19.94
N LEU A 178 -49.45 -38.21 19.35
CA LEU A 178 -49.43 -37.96 17.92
C LEU A 178 -47.98 -37.77 17.42
N SER A 179 -47.18 -36.97 18.13
CA SER A 179 -45.76 -36.77 17.85
C SER A 179 -44.99 -38.10 17.77
N LYS A 180 -45.15 -38.97 18.78
CA LYS A 180 -44.46 -40.27 18.86
C LYS A 180 -44.85 -41.21 17.70
N GLN A 181 -46.12 -41.18 17.26
CA GLN A 181 -46.55 -41.99 16.11
C GLN A 181 -45.84 -41.56 14.82
N GLN A 182 -45.65 -40.25 14.63
CA GLN A 182 -45.04 -39.71 13.42
C GLN A 182 -43.51 -39.86 13.35
N GLU A 183 -42.83 -40.13 14.47
CA GLU A 183 -41.40 -40.46 14.50
C GLU A 183 -41.08 -41.75 13.73
N THR A 184 -42.00 -42.71 13.68
CA THR A 184 -41.75 -44.04 13.09
C THR A 184 -41.73 -44.07 11.55
N ASN A 185 -42.32 -43.06 10.88
CA ASN A 185 -42.37 -42.94 9.42
C ASN A 185 -42.21 -41.47 8.99
N PHE A 186 -41.08 -40.88 9.39
CA PHE A 186 -40.86 -39.43 9.28
C PHE A 186 -40.62 -38.98 7.83
N ASN A 187 -41.50 -38.13 7.31
CA ASN A 187 -41.35 -37.42 6.04
C ASN A 187 -41.62 -35.93 6.26
N LEU A 188 -40.59 -35.10 6.10
CA LEU A 188 -40.67 -33.70 6.52
C LEU A 188 -41.73 -32.87 5.76
N PRO A 189 -41.85 -32.91 4.42
CA PRO A 189 -42.93 -32.21 3.71
C PRO A 189 -44.33 -32.59 4.22
N LYS A 190 -44.61 -33.89 4.39
CA LYS A 190 -45.90 -34.37 4.90
C LYS A 190 -46.13 -33.95 6.36
N TYR A 191 -45.08 -34.01 7.18
CA TYR A 191 -45.10 -33.60 8.58
C TYR A 191 -45.45 -32.11 8.74
N LEU A 192 -44.88 -31.24 7.90
CA LEU A 192 -45.16 -29.80 7.91
C LEU A 192 -46.61 -29.49 7.52
N CYS A 193 -47.17 -30.19 6.53
CA CYS A 193 -48.58 -30.07 6.18
C CYS A 193 -49.50 -30.51 7.32
N GLU A 194 -49.14 -31.59 8.04
CA GLU A 194 -49.90 -32.04 9.21
C GLU A 194 -49.87 -30.99 10.33
N ILE A 195 -48.71 -30.37 10.62
CA ILE A 195 -48.62 -29.27 11.59
C ILE A 195 -49.54 -28.11 11.18
N GLU A 196 -49.49 -27.70 9.91
CA GLU A 196 -50.33 -26.62 9.39
C GLU A 196 -51.82 -26.92 9.59
N TYR A 197 -52.21 -28.15 9.27
CA TYR A 197 -53.57 -28.66 9.43
C TYR A 197 -54.02 -28.63 10.90
N ARG A 198 -53.19 -29.15 11.81
CA ARG A 198 -53.49 -29.18 13.25
C ARG A 198 -53.59 -27.79 13.86
N LEU A 199 -52.69 -26.86 13.49
CA LEU A 199 -52.78 -25.47 13.94
C LEU A 199 -54.04 -24.78 13.41
N LYS A 200 -54.44 -25.02 12.15
CA LYS A 200 -55.72 -24.51 11.61
C LYS A 200 -56.92 -25.07 12.36
N LEU A 201 -56.91 -26.37 12.67
CA LEU A 201 -57.96 -26.99 13.48
C LEU A 201 -58.08 -26.35 14.87
N GLU A 202 -56.98 -26.19 15.59
CA GLU A 202 -57.02 -25.59 16.93
C GLU A 202 -57.44 -24.11 16.90
N ASN A 203 -57.01 -23.34 15.90
CA ASN A 203 -57.51 -21.96 15.72
C ASN A 203 -59.02 -21.94 15.46
N ASN A 204 -59.54 -22.85 14.63
CA ASN A 204 -60.98 -22.98 14.40
C ASN A 204 -61.73 -23.37 15.67
N LEU A 205 -61.16 -24.25 16.52
CA LEU A 205 -61.74 -24.60 17.82
C LEU A 205 -61.77 -23.39 18.77
N ILE A 206 -60.70 -22.60 18.77
CA ILE A 206 -60.60 -21.37 19.56
C ILE A 206 -61.64 -20.34 19.11
N GLU A 207 -61.74 -20.08 17.81
CA GLU A 207 -62.66 -19.07 17.27
C GLU A 207 -64.13 -19.46 17.48
N LYS A 208 -64.47 -20.74 17.35
CA LYS A 208 -65.86 -21.21 17.42
C LYS A 208 -66.32 -21.55 18.83
N TYR A 209 -65.50 -22.20 19.66
CA TYR A 209 -66.00 -22.88 20.86
C TYR A 209 -65.32 -22.49 22.18
N LEU A 210 -64.09 -21.97 22.17
CA LEU A 210 -63.31 -21.74 23.38
C LEU A 210 -63.26 -20.26 23.78
N SER A 211 -63.00 -19.99 25.06
CA SER A 211 -62.71 -18.63 25.52
C SER A 211 -61.34 -18.14 25.01
N LYS A 212 -61.24 -16.83 24.72
CA LYS A 212 -59.97 -16.16 24.36
C LYS A 212 -58.86 -16.38 25.40
N SER A 213 -59.21 -16.65 26.66
CA SER A 213 -58.26 -16.93 27.75
C SER A 213 -57.44 -18.22 27.58
N THR A 214 -57.84 -19.11 26.67
CA THR A 214 -57.21 -20.43 26.44
C THR A 214 -56.41 -20.47 25.15
N SER A 215 -56.58 -19.49 24.25
CA SER A 215 -55.97 -19.50 22.93
C SER A 215 -54.45 -19.62 22.97
N LYS A 216 -53.80 -18.78 23.78
CA LYS A 216 -52.34 -18.72 23.89
C LYS A 216 -51.77 -20.04 24.41
N GLN A 217 -52.33 -20.58 25.49
CA GLN A 217 -51.85 -21.81 26.13
C GLN A 217 -52.05 -23.04 25.24
N LEU A 218 -53.17 -23.13 24.53
CA LEU A 218 -53.46 -24.27 23.65
C LEU A 218 -52.51 -24.29 22.43
N ILE A 219 -52.33 -23.13 21.80
CA ILE A 219 -51.41 -22.99 20.67
C ILE A 219 -49.96 -23.29 21.13
N GLU A 220 -49.53 -22.76 22.27
CA GLU A 220 -48.20 -23.07 22.85
C GLU A 220 -48.01 -24.58 23.10
N ILE A 221 -49.02 -25.30 23.58
CA ILE A 221 -48.96 -26.77 23.77
C ILE A 221 -48.78 -27.49 22.42
N THR A 222 -49.52 -27.08 21.39
CA THR A 222 -49.43 -27.69 20.06
C THR A 222 -48.06 -27.47 19.43
N GLU A 223 -47.55 -26.23 19.49
CA GLU A 223 -46.24 -25.84 18.97
C GLU A 223 -45.10 -26.49 19.76
N LYS A 224 -45.24 -26.60 21.08
CA LYS A 224 -44.24 -27.27 21.93
C LYS A 224 -44.07 -28.73 21.55
N ASN A 225 -45.17 -29.48 21.44
CA ASN A 225 -45.10 -30.92 21.21
C ASN A 225 -44.80 -31.28 19.75
N LEU A 226 -45.38 -30.58 18.77
CA LEU A 226 -45.18 -30.91 17.36
C LEU A 226 -43.94 -30.27 16.74
N ILE A 227 -43.51 -29.10 17.22
CA ILE A 227 -42.37 -28.38 16.63
C ILE A 227 -41.18 -28.40 17.59
N THR A 228 -41.34 -27.88 18.81
CA THR A 228 -40.21 -27.62 19.72
C THR A 228 -39.49 -28.88 20.18
N ASN A 229 -40.23 -29.93 20.56
CA ASN A 229 -39.65 -31.20 21.00
C ASN A 229 -38.97 -31.96 19.85
N ASN A 230 -39.43 -31.77 18.61
CA ASN A 230 -38.98 -32.53 17.44
C ASN A 230 -37.96 -31.77 16.58
N LEU A 231 -37.45 -30.62 17.05
CA LEU A 231 -36.51 -29.79 16.28
C LEU A 231 -35.30 -30.59 15.78
N GLN A 232 -34.75 -31.48 16.59
CA GLN A 232 -33.59 -32.28 16.21
C GLN A 232 -33.92 -33.24 15.05
N LEU A 233 -35.06 -33.95 15.13
CA LEU A 233 -35.54 -34.86 14.08
C LEU A 233 -35.80 -34.12 12.75
N ILE A 234 -36.45 -32.95 12.81
CA ILE A 234 -36.74 -32.09 11.65
C ILE A 234 -35.46 -31.73 10.89
N PHE A 235 -34.42 -31.31 11.62
CA PHE A 235 -33.19 -30.83 11.00
C PHE A 235 -32.21 -31.94 10.60
N GLU A 236 -32.10 -33.02 11.37
CA GLU A 236 -31.19 -34.13 11.06
C GLU A 236 -31.67 -34.98 9.86
N ASN A 237 -32.98 -35.25 9.77
CA ASN A 237 -33.52 -36.25 8.84
C ASN A 237 -34.29 -35.68 7.64
N GLY A 238 -34.56 -34.36 7.59
CA GLY A 238 -35.41 -33.77 6.55
C GLY A 238 -34.86 -32.54 5.85
N PHE A 239 -34.13 -31.67 6.56
CA PHE A 239 -33.75 -30.34 6.03
C PHE A 239 -32.86 -30.40 4.78
N ASN A 240 -31.84 -31.25 4.77
CA ASN A 240 -30.92 -31.37 3.64
C ASN A 240 -31.61 -31.88 2.37
N ASN A 241 -32.56 -32.80 2.51
CA ASN A 241 -33.28 -33.41 1.39
C ASN A 241 -34.19 -32.38 0.70
N ILE A 242 -34.96 -31.60 1.48
CA ILE A 242 -35.83 -30.54 0.93
C ILE A 242 -35.03 -29.52 0.12
N ILE A 243 -33.84 -29.14 0.59
CA ILE A 243 -32.98 -28.19 -0.14
C ILE A 243 -32.37 -28.83 -1.39
N GLN A 244 -32.02 -30.12 -1.37
CA GLN A 244 -31.51 -30.81 -2.56
C GLN A 244 -32.59 -31.00 -3.62
N ASP A 245 -33.81 -31.32 -3.20
CA ASP A 245 -34.98 -31.54 -4.07
C ASP A 245 -35.59 -30.24 -4.61
N LYS A 246 -35.08 -29.07 -4.17
CA LYS A 246 -35.58 -27.73 -4.53
C LYS A 246 -37.06 -27.51 -4.19
N ASP A 247 -37.54 -28.12 -3.12
CA ASP A 247 -38.91 -27.94 -2.62
C ASP A 247 -39.03 -26.63 -1.82
N TYR A 248 -39.20 -25.52 -2.54
CA TYR A 248 -39.33 -24.18 -1.96
C TYR A 248 -40.58 -24.02 -1.08
N GLU A 249 -41.64 -24.78 -1.36
CA GLU A 249 -42.92 -24.65 -0.66
C GLU A 249 -42.80 -25.20 0.76
N SER A 250 -42.26 -26.42 0.89
CA SER A 250 -42.00 -27.01 2.21
C SER A 250 -40.94 -26.24 2.99
N LEU A 251 -39.92 -25.69 2.33
CA LEU A 251 -38.91 -24.85 3.00
C LEU A 251 -39.52 -23.56 3.57
N SER A 252 -40.47 -22.94 2.84
CA SER A 252 -41.18 -21.75 3.31
C SER A 252 -42.08 -22.06 4.50
N ARG A 253 -42.81 -23.19 4.45
CA ARG A 253 -43.61 -23.67 5.61
C ARG A 253 -42.74 -23.89 6.84
N LEU A 254 -41.60 -24.57 6.68
CA LEU A 254 -40.64 -24.79 7.76
C LEU A 254 -40.20 -23.46 8.38
N PHE A 255 -39.84 -22.48 7.55
CA PHE A 255 -39.42 -21.17 8.04
C PHE A 255 -40.53 -20.45 8.83
N ILE A 256 -41.77 -20.46 8.34
CA ILE A 256 -42.92 -19.86 9.04
C ILE A 256 -43.07 -20.46 10.45
N PHE A 257 -42.99 -21.78 10.59
CA PHE A 257 -43.14 -22.44 11.88
C PHE A 257 -41.96 -22.17 12.83
N ILE A 258 -40.73 -22.19 12.32
CA ILE A 258 -39.54 -21.89 13.14
C ILE A 258 -39.52 -20.42 13.60
N ASN A 259 -39.96 -19.50 12.73
CA ASN A 259 -40.07 -18.08 13.05
C ASN A 259 -41.20 -17.81 14.07
N ARG A 260 -42.24 -18.65 14.09
CA ARG A 260 -43.35 -18.53 15.03
C ARG A 260 -42.96 -18.90 16.47
N ILE A 261 -42.00 -19.83 16.65
CA ILE A 261 -41.51 -20.27 17.97
C ILE A 261 -40.23 -19.55 18.43
N ASP A 262 -39.77 -18.52 17.71
CA ASP A 262 -38.51 -17.81 17.97
C ASP A 262 -37.27 -18.73 18.09
N LYS A 263 -37.21 -19.82 17.30
CA LYS A 263 -36.06 -20.77 17.28
C LYS A 263 -35.26 -20.72 15.97
N VAL A 264 -35.16 -19.55 15.36
CA VAL A 264 -34.42 -19.33 14.10
C VAL A 264 -32.95 -19.75 14.20
N ASP A 265 -32.36 -19.78 15.40
CA ASP A 265 -30.98 -20.26 15.62
C ASP A 265 -30.75 -21.72 15.19
N PHE A 266 -31.74 -22.60 15.34
CA PHE A 266 -31.62 -23.99 14.87
C PHE A 266 -31.57 -24.05 13.33
N LEU A 267 -32.46 -23.30 12.67
CA LEU A 267 -32.45 -23.17 11.22
C LEU A 267 -31.13 -22.57 10.74
N LYS A 268 -30.63 -21.53 11.42
CA LYS A 268 -29.34 -20.90 11.13
C LYS A 268 -28.19 -21.91 11.19
N LYS A 269 -28.15 -22.76 12.22
CA LYS A 269 -27.10 -23.78 12.40
C LYS A 269 -27.11 -24.81 11.27
N SER A 270 -28.28 -25.35 10.93
CA SER A 270 -28.44 -26.32 9.84
C SER A 270 -28.17 -25.70 8.46
N TRP A 271 -28.66 -24.49 8.23
CA TRP A 271 -28.38 -23.69 7.03
C TRP A 271 -26.87 -23.46 6.83
N ASN A 272 -26.17 -23.03 7.89
CA ASN A 272 -24.73 -22.82 7.85
C ASN A 272 -23.97 -24.13 7.56
N SER A 273 -24.37 -25.23 8.19
CA SER A 273 -23.76 -26.55 7.98
C SER A 273 -23.98 -27.07 6.56
N TYR A 274 -25.18 -26.91 6.01
CA TYR A 274 -25.49 -27.31 4.63
C TYR A 274 -24.60 -26.57 3.62
N ILE A 275 -24.52 -25.23 3.73
CA ILE A 275 -23.71 -24.41 2.83
C ILE A 275 -22.25 -24.83 2.89
N LYS A 276 -21.69 -24.99 4.10
CA LYS A 276 -20.29 -25.42 4.29
C LYS A 276 -20.01 -26.77 3.63
N ASN A 277 -20.89 -27.76 3.83
CA ASN A 277 -20.72 -29.09 3.26
C ASN A 277 -20.76 -29.05 1.72
N GLN A 278 -21.71 -28.32 1.13
CA GLN A 278 -21.78 -28.14 -0.33
C GLN A 278 -20.56 -27.39 -0.88
N GLY A 279 -20.11 -26.35 -0.19
CA GLY A 279 -18.90 -25.61 -0.58
C GLY A 279 -17.63 -26.46 -0.55
N ILE A 280 -17.48 -27.33 0.45
CA ILE A 280 -16.33 -28.26 0.55
C ILE A 280 -16.33 -29.26 -0.62
N ILE A 281 -17.51 -29.77 -1.02
CA ILE A 281 -17.64 -30.66 -2.17
C ILE A 281 -17.18 -29.96 -3.46
N ILE A 282 -17.60 -28.71 -3.66
CA ILE A 282 -17.21 -27.91 -4.84
C ILE A 282 -15.70 -27.62 -4.84
N ILE A 283 -15.12 -27.24 -3.70
CA ILE A 283 -13.69 -26.89 -3.59
C ILE A 283 -12.76 -28.09 -3.79
N ASN A 284 -13.23 -29.30 -3.48
CA ASN A 284 -12.47 -30.54 -3.63
C ASN A 284 -12.60 -31.17 -5.02
N ASN A 285 -13.35 -30.56 -5.94
CA ASN A 285 -13.44 -31.00 -7.33
C ASN A 285 -12.09 -30.87 -8.05
N GLU A 286 -11.75 -31.82 -8.92
CA GLU A 286 -10.48 -31.86 -9.64
C GLU A 286 -10.41 -30.77 -10.74
N ASN A 287 -11.55 -30.39 -11.33
CA ASN A 287 -11.59 -29.42 -12.41
C ASN A 287 -11.60 -27.97 -11.89
N GLN A 288 -10.40 -27.40 -11.74
CA GLN A 288 -10.17 -26.06 -11.18
C GLN A 288 -10.97 -24.91 -11.86
N VAL A 289 -11.32 -25.04 -13.14
CA VAL A 289 -12.02 -23.97 -13.89
C VAL A 289 -13.52 -23.95 -13.56
N GLU A 290 -14.11 -25.10 -13.24
CA GLU A 290 -15.54 -25.21 -12.92
C GLU A 290 -15.87 -24.75 -11.50
N ILE A 291 -14.88 -24.74 -10.59
CA ILE A 291 -15.07 -24.35 -9.19
C ILE A 291 -15.71 -22.97 -9.08
N VAL A 292 -15.21 -21.98 -9.83
CA VAL A 292 -15.73 -20.60 -9.78
C VAL A 292 -17.18 -20.54 -10.26
N VAL A 293 -17.51 -21.23 -11.36
CA VAL A 293 -18.87 -21.28 -11.91
C VAL A 293 -19.82 -21.97 -10.93
N GLN A 294 -19.40 -23.09 -10.34
CA GLN A 294 -20.19 -23.82 -9.35
C GLN A 294 -20.44 -22.99 -8.09
N LEU A 295 -19.45 -22.20 -7.62
CA LEU A 295 -19.62 -21.29 -6.48
C LEU A 295 -20.56 -20.12 -6.80
N ILE A 296 -20.51 -19.56 -8.00
CA ILE A 296 -21.46 -18.52 -8.45
C ILE A 296 -22.88 -19.09 -8.48
N ASN A 297 -23.06 -20.26 -9.09
CA ASN A 297 -24.36 -20.95 -9.16
C ASN A 297 -24.89 -21.28 -7.76
N LEU A 298 -24.02 -21.71 -6.84
CA LEU A 298 -24.38 -21.94 -5.44
C LEU A 298 -24.84 -20.63 -4.79
N SER A 299 -24.09 -19.53 -4.93
CA SER A 299 -24.48 -18.24 -4.35
C SER A 299 -25.85 -17.77 -4.85
N GLN A 300 -26.08 -17.80 -6.16
CA GLN A 300 -27.36 -17.43 -6.78
C GLN A 300 -28.51 -18.33 -6.31
N TYR A 301 -28.25 -19.63 -6.15
CA TYR A 301 -29.22 -20.58 -5.61
C TYR A 301 -29.58 -20.25 -4.15
N LEU A 302 -28.59 -19.95 -3.31
CA LEU A 302 -28.81 -19.57 -1.91
C LEU A 302 -29.55 -18.22 -1.79
N ASP A 303 -29.28 -17.26 -2.68
CA ASP A 303 -30.03 -15.99 -2.75
C ASP A 303 -31.49 -16.20 -3.15
N THR A 304 -31.75 -17.15 -4.05
CA THR A 304 -33.11 -17.54 -4.41
C THR A 304 -33.86 -18.12 -3.21
N ILE A 305 -33.20 -18.94 -2.39
CA ILE A 305 -33.79 -19.49 -1.17
C ILE A 305 -34.09 -18.41 -0.14
N VAL A 306 -33.13 -17.51 0.13
CA VAL A 306 -33.32 -16.44 1.13
C VAL A 306 -34.47 -15.50 0.73
N SER A 307 -34.57 -15.17 -0.56
CA SER A 307 -35.60 -14.30 -1.09
C SER A 307 -36.98 -14.95 -1.16
N LYS A 308 -37.08 -16.18 -1.66
CA LYS A 308 -38.37 -16.85 -1.86
C LYS A 308 -38.91 -17.55 -0.62
N CYS A 309 -38.04 -18.11 0.23
CA CYS A 309 -38.46 -19.00 1.32
C CYS A 309 -38.27 -18.41 2.72
N PHE A 310 -37.30 -17.52 2.91
CA PHE A 310 -36.93 -16.99 4.22
C PHE A 310 -37.29 -15.52 4.43
N ASP A 311 -38.16 -14.96 3.57
CA ASP A 311 -38.68 -13.59 3.68
C ASP A 311 -37.57 -12.53 3.89
N ASN A 312 -36.42 -12.73 3.23
CA ASN A 312 -35.24 -11.87 3.34
C ASN A 312 -34.74 -11.61 4.78
N ARG A 313 -34.93 -12.55 5.72
CA ARG A 313 -34.43 -12.40 7.10
C ARG A 313 -32.93 -12.16 7.16
N GLU A 314 -32.55 -11.05 7.79
CA GLU A 314 -31.16 -10.61 7.90
C GLU A 314 -30.26 -11.67 8.56
N VAL A 315 -30.73 -12.31 9.64
CA VAL A 315 -29.96 -13.34 10.37
C VAL A 315 -29.49 -14.49 9.46
N LEU A 316 -30.34 -14.92 8.53
CA LEU A 316 -30.03 -16.02 7.58
C LEU A 316 -29.17 -15.52 6.43
N ARG A 317 -29.34 -14.27 6.00
CA ARG A 317 -28.47 -13.59 5.03
C ARG A 317 -27.04 -13.47 5.56
N THR A 318 -26.87 -13.01 6.79
CA THR A 318 -25.55 -12.91 7.45
C THR A 318 -24.95 -14.29 7.66
N SER A 319 -25.76 -15.30 8.03
CA SER A 319 -25.29 -16.69 8.13
C SER A 319 -24.80 -17.28 6.80
N LYS A 320 -25.46 -16.93 5.68
CA LYS A 320 -25.01 -17.29 4.32
C LYS A 320 -23.64 -16.67 4.03
N ILE A 321 -23.49 -15.37 4.30
CA ILE A 321 -22.24 -14.62 4.09
C ILE A 321 -21.11 -15.28 4.87
N TYR A 322 -21.28 -15.52 6.18
CA TYR A 322 -20.25 -16.19 6.99
C TYR A 322 -19.89 -17.59 6.49
N ALA A 323 -20.87 -18.35 5.99
CA ALA A 323 -20.60 -19.68 5.43
C ALA A 323 -19.79 -19.59 4.13
N LEU A 324 -20.12 -18.64 3.24
CA LEU A 324 -19.37 -18.40 2.00
C LEU A 324 -17.96 -17.88 2.26
N GLU A 325 -17.78 -16.94 3.19
CA GLU A 325 -16.47 -16.46 3.62
C GLU A 325 -15.60 -17.59 4.17
N TYR A 326 -16.19 -18.47 5.00
CA TYR A 326 -15.50 -19.66 5.49
C TYR A 326 -15.04 -20.56 4.33
N ILE A 327 -15.91 -20.85 3.37
CA ILE A 327 -15.59 -21.67 2.19
C ILE A 327 -14.42 -21.06 1.41
N LEU A 328 -14.48 -19.75 1.14
CA LEU A 328 -13.43 -19.02 0.43
C LEU A 328 -12.12 -18.94 1.23
N SER A 329 -12.19 -19.02 2.56
CA SER A 329 -11.00 -19.02 3.42
C SER A 329 -10.18 -20.32 3.36
N LEU A 330 -10.81 -21.48 3.08
CA LEU A 330 -10.14 -22.80 3.09
C LEU A 330 -9.00 -22.92 2.06
N LYS A 331 -9.19 -22.33 0.87
CA LYS A 331 -8.23 -22.34 -0.25
C LYS A 331 -8.04 -20.92 -0.80
N THR A 332 -7.67 -20.00 0.09
CA THR A 332 -7.72 -18.54 -0.13
C THR A 332 -6.96 -18.07 -1.36
N ASN A 333 -5.67 -18.43 -1.46
CA ASN A 333 -4.81 -17.94 -2.55
C ASN A 333 -5.18 -18.58 -3.90
N THR A 334 -5.54 -19.86 -3.91
CA THR A 334 -5.89 -20.55 -5.15
C THR A 334 -7.24 -20.10 -5.69
N LEU A 335 -8.25 -19.86 -4.84
CA LEU A 335 -9.53 -19.30 -5.27
C LEU A 335 -9.38 -17.87 -5.81
N ALA A 336 -8.52 -17.05 -5.20
CA ALA A 336 -8.18 -15.72 -5.72
C ALA A 336 -7.50 -15.79 -7.11
N GLU A 337 -6.60 -16.75 -7.32
CA GLU A 337 -5.99 -16.99 -8.63
C GLU A 337 -7.03 -17.45 -9.67
N LEU A 338 -7.90 -18.40 -9.30
CA LEU A 338 -8.90 -18.99 -10.20
C LEU A 338 -9.99 -17.98 -10.59
N THR A 339 -10.45 -17.15 -9.68
CA THR A 339 -11.41 -16.06 -9.97
C THR A 339 -10.81 -15.06 -10.97
N SER A 340 -9.57 -14.64 -10.77
CA SER A 340 -8.84 -13.82 -11.74
C SER A 340 -8.69 -14.53 -13.11
N LYS A 341 -8.50 -15.85 -13.10
CA LYS A 341 -8.29 -16.66 -14.33
C LYS A 341 -9.59 -16.78 -15.12
N TYR A 342 -10.70 -16.91 -14.41
CA TYR A 342 -12.02 -16.94 -14.99
C TYR A 342 -12.34 -15.61 -15.68
N ILE A 343 -12.13 -14.47 -15.01
CA ILE A 343 -12.31 -13.14 -15.62
C ILE A 343 -11.41 -12.98 -16.86
N ASP A 344 -10.13 -13.36 -16.78
CA ASP A 344 -9.22 -13.31 -17.93
C ASP A 344 -9.71 -14.15 -19.12
N SER A 345 -10.30 -15.32 -18.88
CA SER A 345 -10.85 -16.17 -19.94
C SER A 345 -12.04 -15.54 -20.67
N LYS A 346 -12.84 -14.72 -19.95
CA LYS A 346 -14.02 -14.04 -20.50
C LYS A 346 -13.66 -12.75 -21.24
N LEU A 347 -12.60 -12.06 -20.82
CA LEU A 347 -12.14 -10.81 -21.44
C LEU A 347 -11.23 -11.01 -22.65
N LYS A 348 -10.81 -12.25 -22.96
CA LYS A 348 -9.99 -12.58 -24.13
C LYS A 348 -10.85 -12.73 -25.39
N LYS A 349 -10.36 -12.18 -26.51
CA LYS A 349 -10.92 -12.42 -27.85
C LYS A 349 -10.87 -13.91 -28.18
N ASP A 350 -12.03 -14.56 -28.28
CA ASP A 350 -12.12 -15.92 -28.79
C ASP A 350 -12.55 -15.89 -30.27
N ASN A 351 -11.74 -16.48 -31.16
CA ASN A 351 -11.97 -16.44 -32.61
C ASN A 351 -13.06 -17.44 -33.08
N LYS A 352 -13.68 -18.18 -32.15
CA LYS A 352 -14.59 -19.30 -32.45
C LYS A 352 -16.07 -19.03 -32.17
N THR A 353 -16.40 -18.02 -31.38
CA THR A 353 -17.77 -17.73 -30.93
C THR A 353 -18.05 -16.23 -31.01
N ILE A 354 -19.21 -15.87 -31.54
CA ILE A 354 -19.71 -14.49 -31.47
C ILE A 354 -20.13 -14.26 -30.02
N GLN A 355 -19.24 -13.66 -29.24
CA GLN A 355 -19.52 -13.33 -27.84
C GLN A 355 -20.39 -12.07 -27.76
N ASN A 356 -21.46 -12.12 -26.96
CA ASN A 356 -22.33 -10.98 -26.71
C ASN A 356 -21.77 -10.13 -25.54
N TYR A 357 -21.66 -8.81 -25.75
CA TYR A 357 -21.11 -7.87 -24.77
C TYR A 357 -21.88 -7.92 -23.44
N ASP A 358 -23.21 -7.85 -23.49
CA ASP A 358 -24.09 -7.82 -22.31
C ASP A 358 -23.98 -9.10 -21.48
N GLN A 359 -23.75 -10.23 -22.14
CA GLN A 359 -23.56 -11.51 -21.46
C GLN A 359 -22.23 -11.54 -20.70
N ILE A 360 -21.13 -11.06 -21.31
CA ILE A 360 -19.83 -10.98 -20.63
C ILE A 360 -19.92 -10.01 -19.46
N GLU A 361 -20.55 -8.86 -19.64
CA GLU A 361 -20.74 -7.89 -18.55
C GLU A 361 -21.50 -8.49 -17.37
N LYS A 362 -22.59 -9.23 -17.65
CA LYS A 362 -23.35 -9.95 -16.62
C LYS A 362 -22.50 -11.00 -15.90
N GLU A 363 -21.76 -11.82 -16.64
CA GLU A 363 -20.87 -12.84 -16.05
C GLU A 363 -19.76 -12.22 -15.20
N VAL A 364 -19.21 -11.07 -15.61
CA VAL A 364 -18.25 -10.30 -14.81
C VAL A 364 -18.90 -9.82 -13.51
N ASN A 365 -20.11 -9.25 -13.57
CA ASN A 365 -20.84 -8.80 -12.39
C ASN A 365 -21.16 -9.96 -11.42
N ASP A 366 -21.51 -11.13 -11.94
CA ASP A 366 -21.75 -12.34 -11.14
C ASP A 366 -20.50 -12.79 -10.38
N VAL A 367 -19.30 -12.66 -10.99
CA VAL A 367 -18.02 -12.95 -10.30
C VAL A 367 -17.77 -11.93 -9.18
N PHE A 368 -18.16 -10.67 -9.36
CA PHE A 368 -17.97 -9.65 -8.33
C PHE A 368 -18.81 -9.89 -7.07
N GLU A 369 -19.97 -10.53 -7.19
CA GLU A 369 -20.74 -10.96 -6.03
C GLU A 369 -19.99 -12.01 -5.19
N LEU A 370 -19.21 -12.91 -5.82
CA LEU A 370 -18.31 -13.82 -5.11
C LEU A 370 -17.07 -13.08 -4.56
N PHE A 371 -16.51 -12.16 -5.35
CA PHE A 371 -15.31 -11.39 -5.01
C PHE A 371 -15.48 -10.56 -3.72
N ARG A 372 -16.69 -10.05 -3.44
CA ARG A 372 -16.99 -9.29 -2.23
C ARG A 372 -16.56 -10.03 -0.96
N TYR A 373 -16.74 -11.36 -0.94
CA TYR A 373 -16.44 -12.25 0.19
C TYR A 373 -15.04 -12.88 0.13
N LEU A 374 -14.23 -12.57 -0.89
CA LEU A 374 -12.90 -13.15 -1.06
C LEU A 374 -11.92 -12.52 -0.04
N PRO A 375 -11.19 -13.31 0.77
CA PRO A 375 -10.27 -12.75 1.76
C PRO A 375 -8.98 -12.21 1.12
N ALA A 376 -8.39 -12.96 0.18
CA ALA A 376 -7.09 -12.64 -0.43
C ALA A 376 -7.23 -11.76 -1.68
N LYS A 377 -7.81 -10.55 -1.52
CA LYS A 377 -8.05 -9.61 -2.62
C LYS A 377 -6.77 -9.11 -3.29
N ASP A 378 -5.68 -8.96 -2.55
CA ASP A 378 -4.36 -8.60 -3.10
C ASP A 378 -3.73 -9.70 -3.98
N VAL A 379 -3.95 -10.98 -3.65
CA VAL A 379 -3.54 -12.08 -4.54
C VAL A 379 -4.31 -12.01 -5.85
N PHE A 380 -5.62 -11.76 -5.77
CA PHE A 380 -6.44 -11.51 -6.96
C PHE A 380 -5.89 -10.32 -7.76
N GLU A 381 -5.55 -9.20 -7.10
CA GLU A 381 -5.00 -7.99 -7.71
C GLU A 381 -3.73 -8.30 -8.51
N ALA A 382 -2.78 -9.01 -7.90
CA ALA A 382 -1.50 -9.34 -8.51
C ALA A 382 -1.70 -10.21 -9.76
N PHE A 383 -2.55 -11.24 -9.69
CA PHE A 383 -2.87 -12.08 -10.84
C PHE A 383 -3.67 -11.32 -11.91
N TYR A 384 -4.61 -10.47 -11.51
CA TYR A 384 -5.40 -9.65 -12.42
C TYR A 384 -4.51 -8.66 -13.19
N ASN A 385 -3.65 -7.90 -12.49
CA ASN A 385 -2.71 -6.94 -13.10
C ASN A 385 -1.72 -7.64 -14.04
N LYS A 386 -1.20 -8.81 -13.66
CA LYS A 386 -0.34 -9.64 -14.52
C LYS A 386 -1.05 -10.05 -15.81
N ARG A 387 -2.31 -10.49 -15.72
CA ARG A 387 -3.11 -10.92 -16.86
C ARG A 387 -3.58 -9.74 -17.71
N LEU A 388 -3.98 -8.63 -17.10
CA LEU A 388 -4.31 -7.37 -17.76
C LEU A 388 -3.13 -6.87 -18.61
N ALA A 389 -1.93 -6.80 -18.02
CA ALA A 389 -0.70 -6.41 -18.73
C ALA A 389 -0.45 -7.32 -19.95
N ARG A 390 -0.59 -8.64 -19.79
CA ARG A 390 -0.44 -9.60 -20.90
C ARG A 390 -1.50 -9.40 -21.99
N ARG A 391 -2.78 -9.23 -21.64
CA ARG A 391 -3.85 -9.01 -22.62
C ARG A 391 -3.65 -7.72 -23.42
N LEU A 392 -3.24 -6.64 -22.76
CA LEU A 392 -3.02 -5.34 -23.39
C LEU A 392 -1.78 -5.35 -24.30
N LEU A 393 -0.63 -5.87 -23.85
CA LEU A 393 0.59 -5.93 -24.67
C LEU A 393 0.43 -6.87 -25.88
N GLN A 394 -0.41 -7.91 -25.77
CA GLN A 394 -0.67 -8.86 -26.85
C GLN A 394 -1.90 -8.51 -27.70
N ASN A 395 -2.58 -7.38 -27.43
CA ASN A 395 -3.82 -6.96 -28.09
C ASN A 395 -4.92 -8.05 -28.10
N GLN A 396 -5.07 -8.78 -26.98
CA GLN A 396 -6.02 -9.89 -26.83
C GLN A 396 -7.31 -9.50 -26.10
N SER A 397 -7.41 -8.30 -25.53
CA SER A 397 -8.62 -7.81 -24.84
C SER A 397 -9.80 -7.69 -25.80
N TYR A 398 -10.96 -8.25 -25.46
CA TYR A 398 -12.19 -8.20 -26.25
C TYR A 398 -12.66 -6.75 -26.48
N SER A 399 -12.79 -5.98 -25.40
CA SER A 399 -13.18 -4.56 -25.43
C SER A 399 -12.44 -3.77 -24.35
N ASN A 400 -12.00 -2.55 -24.69
CA ASN A 400 -11.40 -1.64 -23.72
C ASN A 400 -12.42 -1.15 -22.68
N ASP A 401 -13.70 -1.10 -23.04
CA ASP A 401 -14.76 -0.63 -22.15
C ASP A 401 -15.07 -1.67 -21.07
N LEU A 402 -14.99 -2.97 -21.40
CA LEU A 402 -15.09 -4.03 -20.39
C LEU A 402 -13.90 -4.05 -19.44
N GLU A 403 -12.68 -3.76 -19.92
CA GLU A 403 -11.51 -3.65 -19.05
C GLU A 403 -11.68 -2.48 -18.06
N LYS A 404 -12.21 -1.34 -18.53
CA LYS A 404 -12.57 -0.20 -17.66
C LYS A 404 -13.67 -0.57 -16.66
N HIS A 405 -14.72 -1.24 -17.11
CA HIS A 405 -15.83 -1.68 -16.25
C HIS A 405 -15.34 -2.57 -15.10
N VAL A 406 -14.44 -3.51 -15.37
CA VAL A 406 -13.85 -4.38 -14.34
C VAL A 406 -13.06 -3.56 -13.31
N ILE A 407 -12.28 -2.57 -13.76
CA ILE A 407 -11.52 -1.70 -12.85
C ILE A 407 -12.46 -0.81 -12.03
N GLU A 408 -13.53 -0.28 -12.61
CA GLU A 408 -14.56 0.48 -11.90
C GLU A 408 -15.25 -0.37 -10.81
N ARG A 409 -15.57 -1.63 -11.11
CA ARG A 409 -16.11 -2.57 -10.12
C ARG A 409 -15.11 -2.89 -9.00
N LEU A 410 -13.83 -3.08 -9.33
CA LEU A 410 -12.77 -3.24 -8.31
C LEU A 410 -12.64 -1.99 -7.43
N LYS A 411 -12.76 -0.79 -8.03
CA LYS A 411 -12.70 0.49 -7.34
C LYS A 411 -13.88 0.69 -6.38
N GLN A 412 -15.08 0.26 -6.77
CA GLN A 412 -16.27 0.29 -5.91
C GLN A 412 -16.13 -0.63 -4.69
N GLU A 413 -15.59 -1.83 -4.85
CA GLU A 413 -15.51 -2.83 -3.77
C GLU A 413 -14.26 -2.70 -2.88
N CYS A 414 -13.14 -2.18 -3.41
CA CYS A 414 -11.85 -2.10 -2.69
C CYS A 414 -11.31 -0.68 -2.50
N GLY A 415 -11.90 0.32 -3.16
CA GLY A 415 -11.45 1.71 -3.13
C GLY A 415 -10.38 2.07 -4.17
N GLU A 416 -10.06 3.36 -4.23
CA GLU A 416 -9.12 3.95 -5.20
C GLU A 416 -7.72 3.35 -5.13
N GLN A 417 -7.16 3.21 -3.93
CA GLN A 417 -5.76 2.76 -3.74
C GLN A 417 -5.48 1.39 -4.35
N TYR A 418 -6.48 0.50 -4.35
CA TYR A 418 -6.37 -0.85 -4.89
C TYR A 418 -6.29 -0.89 -6.43
N THR A 419 -6.80 0.13 -7.12
CA THR A 419 -6.90 0.14 -8.59
C THR A 419 -5.84 0.98 -9.29
N ILE A 420 -5.03 1.75 -8.55
CA ILE A 420 -3.99 2.66 -9.08
C ILE A 420 -3.10 1.97 -10.13
N LYS A 421 -2.62 0.75 -9.84
CA LYS A 421 -1.74 0.01 -10.77
C LYS A 421 -2.45 -0.34 -12.08
N ALA A 422 -3.68 -0.84 -12.01
CA ALA A 422 -4.48 -1.21 -13.17
C ALA A 422 -4.87 0.02 -14.02
N GLU A 423 -5.24 1.13 -13.37
CA GLU A 423 -5.54 2.41 -14.03
C GLU A 423 -4.31 2.96 -14.76
N GLU A 424 -3.13 2.95 -14.12
CA GLU A 424 -1.89 3.43 -14.75
C GLU A 424 -1.46 2.51 -15.92
N ILE A 425 -1.67 1.19 -15.81
CA ILE A 425 -1.44 0.23 -16.92
C ILE A 425 -2.28 0.62 -18.16
N LEU A 426 -3.59 0.91 -17.99
CA LEU A 426 -4.43 1.33 -19.11
C LEU A 426 -4.00 2.69 -19.68
N LYS A 427 -3.63 3.63 -18.81
CA LYS A 427 -3.17 4.96 -19.19
C LYS A 427 -1.87 4.91 -19.99
N ASP A 428 -0.89 4.10 -19.57
CA ASP A 428 0.39 3.92 -20.27
C ASP A 428 0.20 3.36 -21.69
N VAL A 429 -0.71 2.38 -21.85
CA VAL A 429 -1.05 1.81 -23.16
C VAL A 429 -1.68 2.86 -24.08
N ASN A 430 -2.57 3.70 -23.54
CA ASN A 430 -3.21 4.76 -24.33
C ASN A 430 -2.23 5.88 -24.69
N ASN A 431 -1.38 6.29 -23.75
CA ASN A 431 -0.31 7.27 -23.97
C ASN A 431 0.69 6.76 -25.02
N SER A 432 1.04 5.48 -24.97
CA SER A 432 1.92 4.83 -25.96
C SER A 432 1.34 4.89 -27.38
N LYS A 433 0.01 4.77 -27.55
CA LYS A 433 -0.62 4.93 -28.87
C LYS A 433 -0.45 6.34 -29.42
N SER A 434 -0.55 7.38 -28.57
CA SER A 434 -0.31 8.77 -28.97
C SER A 434 1.16 9.00 -29.29
N LEU A 435 2.07 8.53 -28.42
CA LEU A 435 3.52 8.64 -28.60
C LEU A 435 4.02 7.98 -29.89
N ASN A 436 3.45 6.83 -30.28
CA ASN A 436 3.80 6.18 -31.54
C ASN A 436 3.43 7.02 -32.77
N LYS A 437 2.31 7.75 -32.74
CA LYS A 437 1.93 8.65 -33.84
C LYS A 437 2.92 9.80 -33.95
N GLU A 438 3.22 10.45 -32.82
CA GLU A 438 4.20 11.53 -32.77
C GLU A 438 5.60 11.09 -33.20
N PHE A 439 6.01 9.87 -32.84
CA PHE A 439 7.28 9.31 -33.26
C PHE A 439 7.31 9.05 -34.78
N GLN A 440 6.21 8.59 -35.37
CA GLN A 440 6.09 8.45 -36.82
C GLN A 440 6.19 9.79 -37.54
N ASP A 441 5.56 10.85 -37.01
CA ASP A 441 5.66 12.21 -37.56
C ASP A 441 7.10 12.75 -37.46
N PHE A 442 7.78 12.47 -36.34
CA PHE A 442 9.20 12.83 -36.13
C PHE A 442 10.12 12.14 -37.16
N LEU A 443 9.92 10.84 -37.41
CA LEU A 443 10.69 10.10 -38.40
C LEU A 443 10.47 10.63 -39.82
N GLN A 444 9.23 10.97 -40.19
CA GLN A 444 8.91 11.57 -41.49
C GLN A 444 9.56 12.93 -41.69
N THR A 445 9.64 13.75 -40.62
CA THR A 445 10.25 15.08 -40.67
C THR A 445 11.77 15.02 -40.81
N LYS A 446 12.41 14.06 -40.14
CA LYS A 446 13.88 13.93 -40.09
C LYS A 446 14.46 13.25 -41.33
N TYR A 447 13.70 12.36 -41.99
CA TYR A 447 14.17 11.59 -43.14
C TYR A 447 13.10 11.48 -44.23
N THR A 448 13.21 12.32 -45.26
CA THR A 448 12.31 12.31 -46.43
C THR A 448 12.49 11.08 -47.34
N GLU A 449 13.61 10.35 -47.23
CA GLU A 449 13.97 9.24 -48.14
C GLU A 449 14.13 7.86 -47.46
N LEU A 450 14.11 7.77 -46.13
CA LEU A 450 14.18 6.47 -45.43
C LEU A 450 12.80 5.81 -45.40
N ASN A 451 12.52 5.13 -46.51
CA ASN A 451 11.45 4.18 -46.76
C ASN A 451 10.89 3.50 -45.49
N GLN A 452 9.69 3.92 -45.09
CA GLN A 452 8.41 3.21 -44.89
C GLN A 452 8.33 1.65 -44.89
N LYS A 453 9.41 0.86 -44.89
CA LYS A 453 9.36 -0.60 -45.08
C LYS A 453 9.31 -1.41 -43.78
N ILE A 454 9.61 -0.83 -42.62
CA ILE A 454 9.61 -1.55 -41.34
C ILE A 454 8.68 -0.84 -40.36
N GLY A 455 7.57 -1.51 -40.01
CA GLY A 455 6.66 -1.02 -38.98
C GLY A 455 7.32 -1.14 -37.60
N PHE A 456 7.55 0.00 -36.93
CA PHE A 456 8.06 0.05 -35.57
C PHE A 456 7.00 0.66 -34.65
N GLN A 457 6.63 -0.06 -33.59
CA GLN A 457 5.71 0.37 -32.55
C GLN A 457 6.34 0.08 -31.19
N ILE A 458 6.20 1.02 -30.26
CA ILE A 458 6.73 0.90 -28.92
C ILE A 458 5.65 1.15 -27.87
N SER A 459 5.72 0.42 -26.77
CA SER A 459 4.93 0.71 -25.57
C SER A 459 5.86 1.20 -24.47
N VAL A 460 5.64 2.43 -24.01
CA VAL A 460 6.39 3.03 -22.90
C VAL A 460 5.61 2.76 -21.62
N LEU A 461 6.24 2.05 -20.69
CA LEU A 461 5.58 1.48 -19.51
C LEU A 461 6.23 2.03 -18.24
N SER A 462 5.43 2.42 -17.26
CA SER A 462 5.93 2.87 -15.95
C SER A 462 6.45 1.68 -15.13
N SER A 463 7.69 1.75 -14.64
CA SER A 463 8.32 0.59 -13.98
C SER A 463 7.68 0.20 -12.64
N ALA A 464 6.96 1.11 -11.98
CA ALA A 464 6.35 0.87 -10.67
C ALA A 464 5.00 0.14 -10.74
N SER A 465 4.27 0.29 -11.84
CA SER A 465 2.89 -0.22 -11.98
C SER A 465 2.82 -1.55 -12.72
N TRP A 466 3.80 -1.83 -13.59
CA TRP A 466 3.78 -3.00 -14.47
C TRP A 466 4.51 -4.21 -13.87
N PRO A 467 3.95 -5.43 -13.96
CA PRO A 467 4.54 -6.64 -13.42
C PRO A 467 5.58 -7.25 -14.39
N ILE A 468 6.68 -6.52 -14.64
CA ILE A 468 7.72 -6.91 -15.61
C ILE A 468 8.98 -7.38 -14.86
N LYS A 469 9.60 -8.46 -15.34
CA LYS A 469 10.89 -8.95 -14.83
C LYS A 469 12.03 -8.27 -15.57
N ASN A 470 13.09 -7.89 -14.86
CA ASN A 470 14.30 -7.38 -15.50
C ASN A 470 15.16 -8.55 -15.97
N THR A 471 15.21 -8.80 -17.27
CA THR A 471 16.10 -9.79 -17.88
C THR A 471 17.27 -9.15 -18.63
N PRO A 472 18.42 -9.85 -18.74
CA PRO A 472 19.56 -9.35 -19.51
C PRO A 472 19.17 -9.18 -20.98
N LEU A 473 19.57 -8.04 -21.55
CA LEU A 473 19.20 -7.66 -22.91
C LEU A 473 20.03 -8.45 -23.94
N PRO A 474 19.39 -9.18 -24.89
CA PRO A 474 20.11 -9.72 -26.03
C PRO A 474 20.63 -8.58 -26.93
N GLN A 475 21.76 -8.79 -27.59
CA GLN A 475 22.22 -7.89 -28.64
C GLN A 475 21.28 -8.01 -29.85
N LEU A 476 20.62 -6.91 -30.22
CA LEU A 476 19.69 -6.89 -31.35
C LEU A 476 20.42 -6.54 -32.66
N PRO A 477 20.19 -7.30 -33.75
CA PRO A 477 20.78 -7.01 -35.05
C PRO A 477 20.18 -5.74 -35.67
N GLN A 478 20.91 -5.14 -36.60
CA GLN A 478 20.33 -4.14 -37.50
C GLN A 478 19.22 -4.81 -38.33
N PRO A 479 18.02 -4.22 -38.48
CA PRO A 479 17.64 -2.81 -38.23
C PRO A 479 17.01 -2.51 -36.85
N PHE A 480 16.85 -3.48 -35.95
CA PHE A 480 16.15 -3.27 -34.68
C PHE A 480 16.85 -2.24 -33.77
N SER A 481 18.17 -2.33 -33.66
CA SER A 481 18.97 -1.42 -32.83
C SER A 481 18.94 0.03 -33.33
N TYR A 482 18.78 0.25 -34.64
CA TYR A 482 18.61 1.59 -35.21
C TYR A 482 17.33 2.28 -34.68
N PHE A 483 16.17 1.62 -34.80
CA PHE A 483 14.91 2.20 -34.34
C PHE A 483 14.86 2.40 -32.83
N GLN A 484 15.49 1.52 -32.05
CA GLN A 484 15.64 1.74 -30.61
C GLN A 484 16.41 3.01 -30.27
N ASN A 485 17.53 3.25 -30.97
CA ASN A 485 18.35 4.43 -30.74
C ASN A 485 17.63 5.71 -31.17
N GLU A 486 16.97 5.71 -32.32
CA GLU A 486 16.17 6.85 -32.79
C GLU A 486 15.00 7.17 -31.85
N PHE A 487 14.29 6.14 -31.36
CA PHE A 487 13.25 6.35 -30.36
C PHE A 487 13.81 6.90 -29.05
N LYS A 488 14.95 6.39 -28.59
CA LYS A 488 15.61 6.88 -27.38
C LYS A 488 15.97 8.37 -27.50
N ILE A 489 16.48 8.79 -28.65
CA ILE A 489 16.77 10.20 -28.93
C ILE A 489 15.49 11.03 -28.90
N PHE A 490 14.45 10.62 -29.65
CA PHE A 490 13.16 11.30 -29.67
C PHE A 490 12.57 11.47 -28.27
N TYR A 491 12.57 10.40 -27.47
CA TYR A 491 11.97 10.40 -26.14
C TYR A 491 12.75 11.27 -25.15
N LEU A 492 14.09 11.21 -25.15
CA LEU A 492 14.94 12.00 -24.26
C LEU A 492 14.96 13.49 -24.60
N LEU A 493 14.72 13.86 -25.86
CA LEU A 493 14.54 15.26 -26.26
C LEU A 493 13.26 15.85 -25.65
N LYS A 494 12.19 15.04 -25.54
CA LYS A 494 10.89 15.47 -25.01
C LYS A 494 10.79 15.34 -23.48
N HIS A 495 11.44 14.34 -22.90
CA HIS A 495 11.35 13.99 -21.48
C HIS A 495 12.73 14.02 -20.81
N LYS A 496 13.05 15.13 -20.14
CA LYS A 496 14.29 15.30 -19.37
C LYS A 496 14.23 14.52 -18.06
N GLY A 497 15.34 13.90 -17.65
CA GLY A 497 15.46 13.20 -16.37
C GLY A 497 14.85 11.79 -16.32
N VAL A 498 14.46 11.22 -17.46
CA VAL A 498 13.89 9.86 -17.54
C VAL A 498 14.94 8.87 -18.06
N PHE A 499 15.02 7.69 -17.44
CA PHE A 499 15.83 6.58 -17.93
C PHE A 499 14.93 5.52 -18.59
N LEU A 500 15.27 5.10 -19.81
CA LEU A 500 14.57 4.03 -20.52
C LEU A 500 15.32 2.71 -20.36
N ASN A 501 14.61 1.68 -19.88
CA ASN A 501 15.08 0.30 -19.86
C ASN A 501 14.29 -0.53 -20.88
N TRP A 502 14.96 -1.18 -21.82
CA TRP A 502 14.30 -1.99 -22.86
C TRP A 502 13.88 -3.34 -22.30
N GLN A 503 12.77 -3.90 -22.81
CA GLN A 503 12.22 -5.19 -22.40
C GLN A 503 11.77 -5.98 -23.63
N HIS A 504 12.34 -7.16 -23.85
CA HIS A 504 12.14 -7.94 -25.08
C HIS A 504 11.27 -9.19 -24.94
N GLU A 505 11.02 -9.67 -23.71
CA GLU A 505 10.22 -10.88 -23.45
C GLU A 505 8.81 -10.83 -24.08
N THR A 506 8.17 -9.68 -23.96
CA THR A 506 6.79 -9.44 -24.44
C THR A 506 6.76 -8.84 -25.85
N SER A 507 7.92 -8.58 -26.45
CA SER A 507 8.03 -7.99 -27.77
C SER A 507 7.71 -9.02 -28.86
N ASN A 508 6.86 -8.62 -29.81
CA ASN A 508 6.51 -9.40 -30.99
C ASN A 508 7.04 -8.70 -32.25
N CYS A 509 7.40 -9.49 -33.26
CA CYS A 509 7.80 -8.97 -34.56
C CYS A 509 7.31 -9.87 -35.70
N GLU A 510 7.22 -9.29 -36.89
CA GLU A 510 6.88 -10.00 -38.11
C GLU A 510 8.15 -10.22 -38.95
N ILE A 511 8.47 -11.47 -39.25
CA ILE A 511 9.58 -11.84 -40.12
C ILE A 511 9.06 -12.53 -41.37
N SER A 512 9.70 -12.30 -42.52
CA SER A 512 9.37 -13.03 -43.75
C SER A 512 10.45 -14.07 -44.02
N GLY A 513 10.03 -15.32 -44.26
CA GLY A 513 10.93 -16.42 -44.59
C GLY A 513 10.51 -17.11 -45.89
N ILE A 514 11.48 -17.60 -46.65
CA ILE A 514 11.25 -18.39 -47.86
C ILE A 514 11.46 -19.87 -47.48
N TYR A 515 10.43 -20.68 -47.66
CA TYR A 515 10.47 -22.12 -47.42
C TYR A 515 10.13 -22.84 -48.73
N GLY A 516 11.12 -23.50 -49.33
CA GLY A 516 11.03 -23.99 -50.70
C GLY A 516 10.79 -22.84 -51.70
N GLN A 517 9.68 -22.89 -52.44
CA GLN A 517 9.29 -21.84 -53.40
C GLN A 517 8.27 -20.83 -52.83
N MET A 518 7.83 -21.00 -51.59
CA MET A 518 6.75 -20.19 -51.00
C MET A 518 7.30 -19.19 -49.98
N LYS A 519 6.82 -17.94 -50.08
CA LYS A 519 7.10 -16.89 -49.09
C LYS A 519 6.01 -16.90 -48.01
N TYR A 520 6.44 -17.04 -46.76
CA TYR A 520 5.59 -16.96 -45.57
C TYR A 520 5.99 -15.76 -44.71
N THR A 521 5.02 -15.21 -43.99
CA THR A 521 5.25 -14.19 -42.96
C THR A 521 4.89 -14.78 -41.61
N PHE A 522 5.84 -14.77 -40.68
CA PHE A 522 5.72 -15.34 -39.35
C PHE A 522 5.60 -14.22 -38.31
N GLN A 523 4.52 -14.24 -37.54
CA GLN A 523 4.39 -13.44 -36.33
C GLN A 523 5.01 -14.24 -35.18
N VAL A 524 6.14 -13.78 -34.68
CA VAL A 524 6.99 -14.46 -33.69
C VAL A 524 7.38 -13.49 -32.57
N HIS A 525 7.78 -14.03 -31.43
CA HIS A 525 8.44 -13.23 -30.41
C HIS A 525 9.84 -12.81 -30.86
N VAL A 526 10.37 -11.69 -30.36
CA VAL A 526 11.71 -11.21 -30.73
C VAL A 526 12.77 -12.28 -30.48
N MET A 527 12.68 -13.04 -29.38
CA MET A 527 13.62 -14.14 -29.08
C MET A 527 13.58 -15.26 -30.12
N GLN A 528 12.39 -15.62 -30.60
CA GLN A 528 12.22 -16.58 -31.69
C GLN A 528 12.77 -16.03 -33.00
N ALA A 529 12.57 -14.74 -33.26
CA ALA A 529 13.12 -14.08 -34.45
C ALA A 529 14.64 -14.05 -34.45
N LEU A 530 15.29 -13.75 -33.32
CA LEU A 530 16.75 -13.78 -33.22
C LEU A 530 17.31 -15.16 -33.56
N ILE A 531 16.72 -16.23 -33.02
CA ILE A 531 17.10 -17.61 -33.34
C ILE A 531 16.94 -17.90 -34.84
N LEU A 532 15.79 -17.54 -35.42
CA LEU A 532 15.52 -17.78 -36.84
C LEU A 532 16.44 -16.96 -37.76
N LEU A 533 16.79 -15.74 -37.37
CA LEU A 533 17.73 -14.89 -38.11
C LEU A 533 19.16 -15.44 -38.08
N SER A 534 19.56 -16.13 -37.00
CA SER A 534 20.89 -16.78 -36.92
C SER A 534 21.09 -17.89 -37.98
N PHE A 535 20.00 -18.45 -38.51
CA PHE A 535 20.06 -19.43 -39.59
C PHE A 535 20.21 -18.83 -41.00
N ASN A 536 20.19 -17.50 -41.14
CA ASN A 536 20.52 -16.86 -42.43
C ASN A 536 22.01 -17.02 -42.79
N GLU A 537 22.87 -17.11 -41.78
CA GLU A 537 24.33 -17.24 -41.96
C GLU A 537 24.82 -18.67 -41.73
N ASN A 538 24.01 -19.53 -41.10
CA ASN A 538 24.40 -20.88 -40.69
C ASN A 538 23.30 -21.89 -41.05
N SER A 539 23.65 -23.00 -41.72
CA SER A 539 22.68 -24.06 -42.06
C SER A 539 22.32 -24.97 -40.87
N HIS A 540 23.29 -25.22 -39.97
CA HIS A 540 23.14 -26.09 -38.82
C HIS A 540 23.71 -25.40 -37.57
N LEU A 541 22.95 -25.40 -36.48
CA LEU A 541 23.37 -24.79 -35.21
C LEU A 541 23.11 -25.75 -34.04
N THR A 542 24.11 -25.91 -33.17
CA THR A 542 23.96 -26.60 -31.89
C THR A 542 23.39 -25.67 -30.83
N LEU A 543 22.85 -26.23 -29.73
CA LEU A 543 22.40 -25.42 -28.59
C LEU A 543 23.52 -24.50 -28.06
N ALA A 544 24.76 -25.01 -27.97
CA ALA A 544 25.92 -24.23 -27.53
C ALA A 544 26.23 -23.05 -28.46
N ASN A 545 26.13 -23.24 -29.79
CA ASN A 545 26.36 -22.18 -30.76
C ASN A 545 25.29 -21.09 -30.66
N ILE A 546 24.02 -21.48 -30.47
CA ILE A 546 22.92 -20.51 -30.31
C ILE A 546 23.09 -19.72 -29.01
N LEU A 547 23.52 -20.34 -27.91
CA LEU A 547 23.83 -19.65 -26.65
C LEU A 547 24.98 -18.64 -26.79
N ALA A 548 25.99 -18.97 -27.59
CA ALA A 548 27.11 -18.06 -27.83
C ALA A 548 26.68 -16.83 -28.66
N LEU A 549 25.77 -17.01 -29.62
CA LEU A 549 25.24 -15.92 -30.46
C LEU A 549 24.20 -15.07 -29.73
N ILE A 550 23.38 -15.69 -28.88
CA ILE A 550 22.29 -15.02 -28.17
C ILE A 550 22.41 -15.34 -26.67
N PRO A 551 23.13 -14.50 -25.89
CA PRO A 551 23.42 -14.76 -24.49
C PRO A 551 22.15 -14.62 -23.63
N ILE A 552 21.41 -15.71 -23.49
CA ILE A 552 20.18 -15.84 -22.69
C ILE A 552 20.34 -17.01 -21.73
N ASN A 553 19.50 -17.05 -20.68
CA ASN A 553 19.37 -18.23 -19.84
C ASN A 553 19.07 -19.50 -20.68
N LYS A 554 19.85 -20.55 -20.45
CA LYS A 554 19.76 -21.86 -21.10
C LYS A 554 18.35 -22.46 -21.02
N ASP A 555 17.66 -22.32 -19.89
CA ASP A 555 16.31 -22.87 -19.72
C ASP A 555 15.27 -22.13 -20.56
N GLU A 556 15.42 -20.82 -20.71
CA GLU A 556 14.56 -19.97 -21.52
C GLU A 556 14.81 -20.20 -23.02
N LEU A 557 16.08 -20.40 -23.41
CA LEU A 557 16.42 -20.80 -24.77
C LEU A 557 15.83 -22.16 -25.13
N LYS A 558 15.95 -23.16 -24.24
CA LYS A 558 15.33 -24.48 -24.44
C LYS A 558 13.82 -24.35 -24.65
N LYS A 559 13.12 -23.61 -23.78
CA LYS A 559 11.66 -23.33 -23.92
C LYS A 559 11.34 -22.66 -25.25
N THR A 560 12.16 -21.70 -25.70
CA THR A 560 11.96 -21.00 -26.98
C THR A 560 12.16 -21.95 -28.16
N LEU A 561 13.18 -22.81 -28.14
CA LEU A 561 13.43 -23.79 -29.19
C LEU A 561 12.30 -24.82 -29.31
N VAL A 562 11.78 -25.33 -28.19
CA VAL A 562 10.62 -26.25 -28.21
C VAL A 562 9.45 -25.64 -28.98
N SER A 563 9.22 -24.33 -28.87
CA SER A 563 8.14 -23.64 -29.60
C SER A 563 8.33 -23.56 -31.12
N LEU A 564 9.55 -23.81 -31.62
CA LEU A 564 9.89 -23.74 -33.04
C LEU A 564 9.94 -25.12 -33.71
N TYR A 565 10.35 -26.17 -32.99
CA TYR A 565 10.48 -27.54 -33.54
C TYR A 565 9.38 -28.51 -33.06
N ASN A 566 8.85 -28.36 -31.84
CA ASN A 566 7.86 -29.27 -31.26
C ASN A 566 6.42 -28.80 -31.53
N LEU A 567 6.11 -28.53 -32.80
CA LEU A 567 4.78 -28.17 -33.28
C LEU A 567 4.14 -29.34 -34.04
N LYS A 568 2.82 -29.29 -34.28
CA LYS A 568 2.14 -30.27 -35.16
C LYS A 568 2.89 -30.35 -36.49
N HIS A 569 2.93 -31.52 -37.14
CA HIS A 569 3.81 -31.79 -38.30
C HIS A 569 3.70 -30.77 -39.46
N THR A 570 2.57 -30.07 -39.57
CA THR A 570 2.28 -29.01 -40.56
C THR A 570 2.71 -27.59 -40.13
N GLN A 571 3.36 -27.45 -38.97
CA GLN A 571 3.72 -26.16 -38.34
C GLN A 571 5.19 -26.09 -37.87
N LYS A 572 5.98 -27.16 -38.00
CA LYS A 572 7.39 -27.22 -37.56
C LYS A 572 8.29 -26.33 -38.42
N LEU A 573 8.93 -25.33 -37.82
CA LEU A 573 9.84 -24.42 -38.53
C LEU A 573 11.29 -24.90 -38.53
N LEU A 574 11.67 -25.63 -37.47
CA LEU A 574 12.98 -26.24 -37.30
C LEU A 574 12.84 -27.76 -37.20
N ASN A 575 13.81 -28.49 -37.75
CA ASN A 575 14.05 -29.89 -37.42
C ASN A 575 15.14 -29.99 -36.34
N LYS A 576 15.12 -31.09 -35.61
CA LYS A 576 16.06 -31.39 -34.53
C LYS A 576 16.60 -32.81 -34.71
N THR A 577 17.91 -32.99 -34.50
CA THR A 577 18.53 -34.31 -34.34
C THR A 577 18.43 -34.78 -32.87
N GLY A 578 18.15 -36.07 -32.63
CA GLY A 578 18.00 -36.65 -31.29
C GLY A 578 16.56 -36.84 -30.82
N GLU A 579 16.36 -37.14 -29.53
CA GLU A 579 15.01 -37.38 -28.98
C GLU A 579 14.14 -36.11 -29.00
N PRO A 580 12.86 -36.20 -29.41
CA PRO A 580 12.00 -35.02 -29.60
C PRO A 580 11.65 -34.27 -28.30
N ASN A 581 11.67 -34.95 -27.14
CA ASN A 581 11.17 -34.39 -25.88
C ASN A 581 12.25 -33.83 -24.93
N GLN A 582 13.54 -34.03 -25.21
CA GLN A 582 14.63 -33.60 -24.32
C GLN A 582 15.71 -32.88 -25.11
N ILE A 583 16.10 -31.66 -24.73
CA ILE A 583 17.17 -30.90 -25.42
C ILE A 583 18.51 -31.06 -24.68
N GLU A 584 19.46 -31.69 -25.35
CA GLU A 584 20.87 -31.81 -24.95
C GLU A 584 21.75 -30.75 -25.61
N ASP A 585 22.97 -30.59 -25.11
CA ASP A 585 23.88 -29.52 -25.55
C ASP A 585 24.44 -29.75 -26.96
N ASN A 586 24.48 -31.01 -27.40
CA ASN A 586 24.98 -31.44 -28.71
C ASN A 586 23.87 -31.57 -29.77
N ASP A 587 22.62 -31.30 -29.41
CA ASP A 587 21.51 -31.37 -30.37
C ASP A 587 21.68 -30.33 -31.47
N VAL A 588 21.51 -30.76 -32.72
CA VAL A 588 21.63 -29.91 -33.91
C VAL A 588 20.24 -29.53 -34.39
N PHE A 589 20.06 -28.23 -34.63
CA PHE A 589 18.86 -27.65 -35.21
C PHE A 589 19.12 -27.21 -36.65
N GLU A 590 18.14 -27.43 -37.53
CA GLU A 590 18.17 -27.04 -38.95
C GLU A 590 16.81 -26.49 -39.40
N ILE A 591 16.78 -25.71 -40.49
CA ILE A 591 15.52 -25.21 -41.06
C ILE A 591 14.74 -26.35 -41.72
N ASN A 592 13.44 -26.45 -41.45
CA ASN A 592 12.57 -27.42 -42.11
C ASN A 592 12.15 -26.95 -43.52
N GLU A 593 12.95 -27.26 -44.54
CA GLU A 593 12.66 -26.87 -45.94
C GLU A 593 11.33 -27.43 -46.49
N SER A 594 10.82 -28.53 -45.90
CA SER A 594 9.56 -29.16 -46.31
C SER A 594 8.29 -28.46 -45.77
N TYR A 595 8.44 -27.33 -45.07
CA TYR A 595 7.34 -26.61 -44.44
C TYR A 595 6.23 -26.19 -45.42
N LYS A 596 5.00 -26.59 -45.13
CA LYS A 596 3.80 -26.22 -45.88
C LYS A 596 2.65 -25.85 -44.93
N ASN A 597 2.07 -24.66 -45.11
CA ASN A 597 0.91 -24.19 -44.36
C ASN A 597 -0.15 -23.58 -45.29
N LYS A 598 -1.44 -23.77 -44.97
CA LYS A 598 -2.55 -23.20 -45.73
C LYS A 598 -2.59 -21.66 -45.65
N LYS A 599 -2.09 -21.07 -44.56
CA LYS A 599 -2.04 -19.62 -44.37
C LYS A 599 -0.65 -19.08 -44.74
N LYS A 600 -0.60 -17.99 -45.51
CA LYS A 600 0.65 -17.27 -45.83
C LYS A 600 1.19 -16.45 -44.65
N VAL A 601 0.30 -15.94 -43.80
CA VAL A 601 0.65 -15.28 -42.53
C VAL A 601 0.36 -16.26 -41.40
N VAL A 602 1.40 -16.64 -40.65
CA VAL A 602 1.32 -17.67 -39.62
C VAL A 602 1.76 -17.08 -38.29
N LYS A 603 0.89 -17.16 -37.29
CA LYS A 603 1.24 -16.82 -35.90
C LYS A 603 1.85 -18.04 -35.24
N VAL A 604 3.12 -17.94 -34.88
CA VAL A 604 3.83 -19.01 -34.18
C VAL A 604 3.54 -18.85 -32.69
N CYS A 605 2.84 -19.82 -32.10
CA CYS A 605 2.51 -19.76 -30.68
C CYS A 605 3.78 -19.92 -29.85
N ALA A 606 4.12 -18.90 -29.07
CA ALA A 606 5.13 -19.03 -28.04
C ALA A 606 4.59 -19.85 -26.85
N ILE A 607 5.45 -20.72 -26.32
CA ILE A 607 5.20 -21.47 -25.08
C ILE A 607 4.97 -20.53 -23.88
N PHE A 608 5.51 -19.30 -23.95
CA PHE A 608 5.34 -18.22 -22.97
C PHE A 608 3.89 -17.74 -22.77
N GLN A 609 2.94 -18.12 -23.63
CA GLN A 609 1.54 -17.67 -23.50
C GLN A 609 0.74 -18.40 -22.41
N LYS A 610 1.23 -19.54 -21.89
CA LYS A 610 0.59 -20.26 -20.78
C LYS A 610 1.34 -19.98 -19.49
N GLU A 611 0.63 -19.47 -18.49
CA GLU A 611 1.14 -19.39 -17.10
C GLU A 611 1.57 -20.78 -16.63
N THR A 612 2.83 -20.92 -16.25
CA THR A 612 3.35 -22.14 -15.63
C THR A 612 2.98 -22.18 -14.15
N SER A 613 3.03 -23.36 -13.55
CA SER A 613 2.87 -23.52 -12.10
C SER A 613 3.95 -22.78 -11.32
N GLU A 614 5.18 -22.69 -11.87
CA GLU A 614 6.29 -21.89 -11.32
C GLU A 614 5.96 -20.39 -11.30
N ASP A 615 5.41 -19.86 -12.40
CA ASP A 615 5.00 -18.45 -12.51
C ASP A 615 3.92 -18.08 -11.47
N SER A 616 3.00 -19.00 -11.18
CA SER A 616 1.95 -18.79 -10.16
C SER A 616 2.54 -18.78 -8.75
N LYS A 617 3.45 -19.72 -8.43
CA LYS A 617 4.16 -19.77 -7.15
C LYS A 617 4.96 -18.49 -6.90
N GLU A 618 5.76 -18.05 -7.87
CA GLU A 618 6.55 -16.82 -7.76
C GLU A 618 5.68 -15.58 -7.54
N THR A 619 4.54 -15.50 -8.24
CA THR A 619 3.59 -14.38 -8.07
C THR A 619 3.01 -14.37 -6.65
N THR A 620 2.66 -15.55 -6.13
CA THR A 620 2.13 -15.70 -4.77
C THR A 620 3.18 -15.36 -3.71
N GLU A 621 4.43 -15.80 -3.87
CA GLU A 621 5.54 -15.50 -2.95
C GLU A 621 5.86 -14.00 -2.91
N LYS A 622 5.80 -13.32 -4.06
CA LYS A 622 5.95 -11.86 -4.14
C LYS A 622 4.87 -11.15 -3.32
N VAL A 623 3.61 -11.53 -3.48
CA VAL A 623 2.49 -10.96 -2.70
C VAL A 623 2.68 -11.18 -1.20
N ILE A 624 3.08 -12.39 -0.78
CA ILE A 624 3.37 -12.69 0.63
C ILE A 624 4.51 -11.82 1.16
N THR A 625 5.54 -11.58 0.36
CA THR A 625 6.67 -10.72 0.74
C THR A 625 6.24 -9.25 0.87
N GLU A 626 5.43 -8.75 -0.08
CA GLU A 626 4.86 -7.40 -0.06
C GLU A 626 3.94 -7.17 1.14
N ARG A 627 3.07 -8.13 1.49
CA ARG A 627 2.28 -8.12 2.73
C ARG A 627 3.17 -7.91 3.96
N GLY A 628 4.31 -8.59 3.97
CA GLY A 628 5.31 -8.46 5.03
C GLY A 628 5.78 -7.02 5.23
N TYR A 629 6.06 -6.30 4.15
CA TYR A 629 6.48 -4.90 4.23
C TYR A 629 5.35 -3.96 4.67
N ILE A 630 4.12 -4.21 4.20
CA ILE A 630 2.93 -3.44 4.63
C ILE A 630 2.68 -3.65 6.12
N LEU A 631 2.79 -4.89 6.60
CA LEU A 631 2.67 -5.23 8.03
C LEU A 631 3.76 -4.53 8.85
N ASP A 632 5.03 -4.62 8.44
CA ASP A 632 6.14 -3.96 9.12
C ASP A 632 5.90 -2.43 9.20
N ALA A 633 5.52 -1.80 8.09
CA ALA A 633 5.24 -0.36 8.03
C ALA A 633 4.06 0.06 8.91
N SER A 634 2.98 -0.74 8.93
CA SER A 634 1.78 -0.47 9.73
C SER A 634 2.04 -0.63 11.23
N ILE A 635 2.77 -1.68 11.62
CA ILE A 635 3.22 -1.87 13.01
C ILE A 635 4.03 -0.64 13.46
N VAL A 636 5.00 -0.20 12.65
CA VAL A 636 5.82 0.98 12.96
C VAL A 636 4.99 2.26 13.00
N LYS A 637 4.02 2.45 12.09
CA LYS A 637 3.12 3.61 12.06
C LYS A 637 2.27 3.70 13.34
N ILE A 638 1.63 2.60 13.75
CA ILE A 638 0.82 2.51 14.97
C ILE A 638 1.68 2.81 16.19
N LEU A 639 2.84 2.15 16.29
CA LEU A 639 3.77 2.29 17.40
C LEU A 639 4.42 3.68 17.45
N LYS A 640 4.66 4.34 16.32
CA LYS A 640 5.14 5.73 16.27
C LYS A 640 4.11 6.71 16.82
N ASN A 641 2.83 6.45 16.60
CA ASN A 641 1.74 7.28 17.12
C ASN A 641 1.54 7.07 18.63
N LYS A 642 1.44 5.80 19.07
CA LYS A 642 1.09 5.46 20.46
C LYS A 642 2.28 5.29 21.42
N LYS A 643 3.50 5.16 20.90
CA LYS A 643 4.78 4.91 21.62
C LYS A 643 4.86 3.57 22.37
N SER A 644 3.77 3.09 22.97
CA SER A 644 3.63 1.83 23.68
C SER A 644 2.24 1.24 23.46
N ILE A 645 2.13 -0.07 23.28
CA ILE A 645 0.84 -0.76 23.10
C ILE A 645 0.91 -2.21 23.60
N LEU A 646 -0.22 -2.76 24.05
CA LEU A 646 -0.34 -4.19 24.34
C LEU A 646 -0.45 -5.00 23.04
N HIS A 647 0.04 -6.25 23.05
CA HIS A 647 -0.01 -7.11 21.85
C HIS A 647 -1.44 -7.30 21.32
N ASN A 648 -2.43 -7.52 22.20
CA ASN A 648 -3.83 -7.71 21.79
C ASN A 648 -4.45 -6.44 21.19
N GLU A 649 -4.08 -5.26 21.72
CA GLU A 649 -4.53 -3.97 21.19
C GLU A 649 -3.88 -3.67 19.83
N LEU A 650 -2.59 -4.00 19.69
CA LEU A 650 -1.88 -3.90 18.40
C LEU A 650 -2.54 -4.80 17.35
N MET A 651 -2.86 -6.05 17.71
CA MET A 651 -3.57 -6.94 16.81
C MET A 651 -4.92 -6.36 16.38
N LYS A 652 -5.68 -5.80 17.33
CA LYS A 652 -6.97 -5.16 17.02
C LYS A 652 -6.83 -3.99 16.04
N GLU A 653 -5.88 -3.08 16.28
CA GLU A 653 -5.65 -1.95 15.37
C GLU A 653 -5.10 -2.38 14.01
N LEU A 654 -4.26 -3.41 13.94
CA LEU A 654 -3.78 -3.95 12.67
C LEU A 654 -4.92 -4.53 11.84
N PHE A 655 -5.88 -5.22 12.48
CA PHE A 655 -7.08 -5.72 11.78
C PHE A 655 -8.03 -4.60 11.34
N GLU A 656 -7.99 -3.43 11.97
CA GLU A 656 -8.77 -2.26 11.55
C GLU A 656 -8.06 -1.43 10.46
N ASP A 657 -6.73 -1.26 10.51
CA ASP A 657 -5.93 -0.45 9.56
C ASP A 657 -5.62 -1.19 8.25
N ILE A 658 -5.55 -2.53 8.27
CA ILE A 658 -5.12 -3.35 7.11
C ILE A 658 -6.29 -4.21 6.59
N MET A 659 -6.74 -3.92 5.37
CA MET A 659 -7.82 -4.64 4.67
C MET A 659 -7.40 -6.03 4.10
N LEU A 660 -6.25 -6.56 4.51
CA LEU A 660 -5.65 -7.79 3.99
C LEU A 660 -5.77 -8.92 5.03
N PRO A 661 -5.79 -10.20 4.62
CA PRO A 661 -5.86 -11.31 5.56
C PRO A 661 -4.53 -11.44 6.31
N ILE A 662 -4.56 -11.18 7.63
CA ILE A 662 -3.39 -11.24 8.51
C ILE A 662 -3.41 -12.53 9.33
N ASN A 663 -2.30 -13.26 9.37
CA ASN A 663 -2.11 -14.39 10.27
C ASN A 663 -1.39 -13.94 11.56
N ALA A 664 -1.93 -14.30 12.73
CA ALA A 664 -1.32 -13.98 14.03
C ALA A 664 0.13 -14.50 14.15
N ASN A 665 0.42 -15.68 13.60
CA ASN A 665 1.78 -16.24 13.58
C ASN A 665 2.74 -15.40 12.73
N GLU A 666 2.23 -14.81 11.65
CA GLU A 666 3.01 -13.95 10.77
C GLU A 666 3.32 -12.62 11.47
N VAL A 667 2.34 -12.00 12.12
CA VAL A 667 2.55 -10.78 12.91
C VAL A 667 3.59 -11.00 14.00
N LYS A 668 3.56 -12.15 14.69
CA LYS A 668 4.56 -12.48 15.71
C LYS A 668 5.97 -12.52 15.13
N LYS A 669 6.17 -13.20 13.99
CA LYS A 669 7.46 -13.23 13.27
C LYS A 669 7.92 -11.84 12.84
N ARG A 670 7.00 -10.99 12.38
CA ARG A 670 7.31 -9.60 12.00
C ARG A 670 7.74 -8.76 13.19
N ILE A 671 7.03 -8.87 14.32
CA ILE A 671 7.41 -8.22 15.58
C ILE A 671 8.80 -8.69 16.02
N GLU A 672 9.10 -9.99 15.96
CA GLU A 672 10.43 -10.53 16.29
C GLU A 672 11.52 -9.96 15.37
N GLY A 673 11.29 -9.93 14.06
CA GLY A 673 12.21 -9.30 13.11
C GLY A 673 12.40 -7.79 13.33
N LEU A 674 11.36 -7.07 13.76
CA LEU A 674 11.46 -5.65 14.13
C LEU A 674 12.20 -5.44 15.46
N ILE A 675 12.14 -6.40 16.39
CA ILE A 675 12.94 -6.40 17.62
C ILE A 675 14.41 -6.64 17.29
N GLU A 676 14.72 -7.64 16.45
CA GLU A 676 16.09 -7.95 15.99
C GLU A 676 16.73 -6.77 15.24
N ARG A 677 15.94 -6.05 14.45
CA ARG A 677 16.36 -4.82 13.76
C ARG A 677 16.33 -3.57 14.67
N GLU A 678 16.06 -3.74 15.95
CA GLU A 678 16.02 -2.71 17.00
C GLU A 678 14.98 -1.58 16.77
N TYR A 679 13.95 -1.80 15.95
CA TYR A 679 12.87 -0.81 15.76
C TYR A 679 11.94 -0.71 16.98
N ILE A 680 11.73 -1.83 17.67
CA ILE A 680 10.79 -1.97 18.79
C ILE A 680 11.42 -2.83 19.89
N LYS A 681 11.01 -2.64 21.14
CA LYS A 681 11.45 -3.44 22.29
C LYS A 681 10.25 -3.97 23.07
N ARG A 682 10.41 -5.12 23.73
CA ARG A 682 9.43 -5.61 24.71
C ARG A 682 9.79 -5.05 26.08
N ASP A 683 8.80 -4.52 26.78
CA ASP A 683 8.97 -4.10 28.16
C ASP A 683 9.16 -5.32 29.08
N GLN A 684 10.07 -5.23 30.05
CA GLN A 684 10.51 -6.36 30.86
C GLN A 684 9.41 -6.88 31.81
N ASN A 685 8.41 -6.05 32.14
CA ASN A 685 7.45 -6.37 33.20
C ASN A 685 6.01 -6.64 32.72
N ASN A 686 5.59 -6.22 31.51
CA ASN A 686 4.16 -6.20 31.14
C ASN A 686 3.82 -6.68 29.71
N HIS A 687 4.74 -7.34 28.99
CA HIS A 687 4.55 -7.78 27.59
C HIS A 687 4.09 -6.66 26.63
N GLN A 688 4.25 -5.39 27.02
CA GLN A 688 4.00 -4.24 26.16
C GLN A 688 5.10 -4.11 25.11
N ILE A 689 4.70 -3.74 23.90
CA ILE A 689 5.61 -3.44 22.80
C ILE A 689 5.81 -1.93 22.78
N GLN A 690 7.05 -1.47 22.86
CA GLN A 690 7.41 -0.06 22.85
C GLN A 690 8.30 0.27 21.66
N MET A 691 8.13 1.46 21.08
CA MET A 691 9.11 1.98 20.11
C MET A 691 10.47 2.15 20.78
N ASN A 692 11.53 1.69 20.12
CA ASN A 692 12.88 2.00 20.53
C ASN A 692 13.23 3.43 20.09
N LEU A 693 12.82 4.43 20.89
CA LEU A 693 13.01 5.85 20.60
C LEU A 693 14.47 6.34 20.74
N THR A 694 15.40 5.43 21.11
CA THR A 694 16.75 5.78 21.57
C THR A 694 17.88 5.60 20.56
N GLN A 695 17.71 4.90 19.42
CA GLN A 695 18.83 4.62 18.48
C GLN A 695 18.76 5.30 17.11
N GLN A 696 17.74 6.10 16.80
CA GLN A 696 17.70 6.86 15.54
C GLN A 696 18.13 8.33 15.68
N LYS A 697 18.44 8.82 16.88
CA LYS A 697 18.50 10.27 17.05
C LYS A 697 19.79 10.91 16.52
N HIS A 698 21.01 10.45 16.80
CA HIS A 698 22.22 11.15 16.31
C HIS A 698 23.47 10.25 16.12
N LYS A 699 23.43 9.29 15.19
CA LYS A 699 24.52 8.31 14.97
C LYS A 699 25.88 8.97 14.71
N ILE A 700 25.92 10.06 13.94
CA ILE A 700 27.15 10.76 13.57
C ILE A 700 27.68 11.56 14.77
N LEU A 701 26.81 12.30 15.46
CA LEU A 701 27.24 13.10 16.61
C LEU A 701 27.76 12.20 17.74
N GLU A 702 27.08 11.08 18.00
CA GLU A 702 27.47 10.11 19.01
C GLU A 702 28.75 9.37 18.64
N PHE A 703 28.92 9.00 17.36
CA PHE A 703 30.16 8.38 16.88
C PHE A 703 31.41 9.23 17.16
N TYR A 704 31.32 10.55 16.93
CA TYR A 704 32.44 11.48 17.14
C TYR A 704 32.68 11.84 18.62
N ARG A 705 31.82 11.39 19.54
CA ARG A 705 31.99 11.63 20.98
C ARG A 705 33.28 10.99 21.47
N ASP A 706 34.07 11.77 22.19
CA ASP A 706 35.34 11.38 22.80
C ASP A 706 36.41 10.85 21.82
N LYS A 707 36.23 11.09 20.51
CA LYS A 707 37.19 10.68 19.46
C LYS A 707 38.29 11.71 19.27
N THR A 708 39.45 11.23 18.86
CA THR A 708 40.60 12.05 18.42
C THR A 708 40.75 11.96 16.90
N ILE A 709 40.80 13.12 16.23
CA ILE A 709 40.88 13.20 14.77
C ILE A 709 42.24 13.75 14.35
N PHE A 710 42.94 13.10 13.43
CA PHE A 710 44.18 13.59 12.83
C PHE A 710 43.91 14.11 11.41
N ILE A 711 44.22 15.38 11.15
CA ILE A 711 43.98 16.04 9.87
C ILE A 711 45.29 16.48 9.24
N THR A 712 45.53 16.04 8.00
CA THR A 712 46.62 16.56 7.16
C THR A 712 46.07 17.61 6.18
N GLY A 713 46.92 18.56 5.75
CA GLY A 713 46.51 19.55 4.75
C GLY A 713 45.61 20.67 5.27
N VAL A 714 45.57 20.89 6.59
CA VAL A 714 44.69 21.88 7.25
C VAL A 714 44.95 23.34 6.80
N THR A 715 46.13 23.64 6.26
CA THR A 715 46.46 24.98 5.71
C THR A 715 45.85 25.24 4.33
N GLY A 716 45.38 24.19 3.65
CA GLY A 716 44.71 24.26 2.35
C GLY A 716 43.23 24.63 2.44
N PHE A 717 42.63 24.94 1.29
CA PHE A 717 41.23 25.42 1.19
C PHE A 717 40.23 24.48 1.87
N LEU A 718 40.15 23.22 1.43
CA LEU A 718 39.23 22.22 1.99
C LEU A 718 39.57 21.85 3.45
N GLY A 719 40.86 21.74 3.77
CA GLY A 719 41.33 21.40 5.12
C GLY A 719 40.87 22.39 6.20
N LYS A 720 40.85 23.69 5.89
CA LYS A 720 40.33 24.72 6.81
C LYS A 720 38.84 24.57 7.06
N VAL A 721 38.06 24.27 6.02
CA VAL A 721 36.60 24.09 6.12
C VAL A 721 36.28 22.88 6.99
N ILE A 722 36.99 21.77 6.78
CA ILE A 722 36.83 20.57 7.63
C ILE A 722 37.16 20.88 9.09
N PHE A 723 38.27 21.57 9.34
CA PHE A 723 38.70 21.91 10.69
C PHE A 723 37.72 22.87 11.39
N GLU A 724 37.25 23.91 10.69
CA GLU A 724 36.21 24.82 11.19
C GLU A 724 34.92 24.06 11.51
N LYS A 725 34.47 23.20 10.58
CA LYS A 725 33.22 22.45 10.73
C LYS A 725 33.27 21.51 11.93
N ILE A 726 34.39 20.82 12.14
CA ILE A 726 34.58 19.96 13.33
C ILE A 726 34.53 20.81 14.60
N MET A 727 35.25 21.94 14.65
CA MET A 727 35.29 22.78 15.86
C MET A 727 33.93 23.42 16.19
N ARG A 728 33.15 23.78 15.17
CA ARG A 728 31.85 24.42 15.34
C ARG A 728 30.71 23.43 15.57
N ALA A 729 30.65 22.35 14.78
CA ALA A 729 29.50 21.45 14.73
C ALA A 729 29.68 20.16 15.56
N LEU A 730 30.90 19.84 16.01
CA LEU A 730 31.20 18.63 16.77
C LEU A 730 31.87 18.95 18.13
N PRO A 731 31.18 19.64 19.06
CA PRO A 731 31.73 19.98 20.38
C PRO A 731 32.05 18.78 21.27
N GLN A 732 31.60 17.58 20.93
CA GLN A 732 31.87 16.33 21.65
C GLN A 732 33.17 15.62 21.21
N VAL A 733 33.83 16.10 20.14
CA VAL A 733 35.16 15.62 19.76
C VAL A 733 36.15 15.98 20.87
N LYS A 734 36.92 14.99 21.31
CA LYS A 734 37.88 15.15 22.41
C LYS A 734 39.01 16.07 22.01
N GLN A 735 39.63 15.79 20.87
CA GLN A 735 40.81 16.52 20.40
C GLN A 735 40.98 16.39 18.89
N VAL A 736 41.53 17.42 18.26
CA VAL A 736 41.92 17.43 16.85
C VAL A 736 43.42 17.67 16.75
N ILE A 737 44.13 16.74 16.14
CA ILE A 737 45.56 16.83 15.87
C ILE A 737 45.74 17.33 14.44
N VAL A 738 46.48 18.40 14.24
CA VAL A 738 46.70 19.00 12.92
C VAL A 738 48.17 18.97 12.53
N LEU A 739 48.45 18.45 11.34
CA LEU A 739 49.80 18.40 10.78
C LEU A 739 50.10 19.68 10.01
N ILE A 740 51.15 20.40 10.41
CA ILE A 740 51.58 21.62 9.73
C ILE A 740 53.07 21.55 9.42
N ARG A 741 53.40 21.87 8.16
CA ARG A 741 54.79 21.94 7.69
C ARG A 741 55.49 23.17 8.25
N ASN A 742 56.74 23.01 8.66
CA ASN A 742 57.58 24.12 9.08
C ASN A 742 57.83 25.10 7.91
N GLN A 743 57.95 26.40 8.22
CA GLN A 743 58.29 27.43 7.24
C GLN A 743 59.41 28.31 7.82
N LYS A 744 60.32 28.77 6.95
CA LYS A 744 61.45 29.62 7.38
C LYS A 744 60.89 30.85 8.13
N ASN A 745 61.42 31.09 9.33
CA ASN A 745 61.17 32.26 10.18
C ASN A 745 59.80 32.36 10.88
N ILE A 746 58.99 31.29 10.93
CA ILE A 746 57.71 31.28 11.67
C ILE A 746 57.54 29.92 12.35
N THR A 747 57.22 29.90 13.65
CA THR A 747 56.93 28.64 14.36
C THR A 747 55.63 27.99 13.86
N VAL A 748 55.48 26.68 14.06
CA VAL A 748 54.29 25.96 13.58
C VAL A 748 53.01 26.47 14.25
N GLN A 749 53.09 26.86 15.53
CA GLN A 749 51.99 27.47 16.30
C GLN A 749 51.64 28.87 15.80
N GLU A 750 52.63 29.72 15.52
CA GLU A 750 52.39 31.05 14.91
C GLU A 750 51.76 30.93 13.52
N ARG A 751 52.23 29.96 12.73
CA ARG A 751 51.67 29.67 11.41
C ARG A 751 50.23 29.18 11.50
N PHE A 752 49.92 28.29 12.44
CA PHE A 752 48.56 27.85 12.74
C PHE A 752 47.64 29.03 13.06
N LYS A 753 48.09 29.92 13.95
CA LYS A 753 47.32 31.11 14.33
C LYS A 753 47.07 32.02 13.12
N LYS A 754 48.13 32.42 12.42
CA LYS A 754 48.09 33.41 11.33
C LYS A 754 47.37 32.91 10.08
N GLU A 755 47.61 31.66 9.65
CA GLU A 755 47.05 31.15 8.39
C GLU A 755 45.67 30.53 8.56
N ILE A 756 45.34 29.97 9.74
CA ILE A 756 44.12 29.18 9.95
C ILE A 756 43.17 29.93 10.86
N ILE A 757 43.56 30.17 12.10
CA ILE A 757 42.66 30.72 13.13
C ILE A 757 42.24 32.15 12.82
N ASP A 758 43.14 33.00 12.33
CA ASP A 758 42.82 34.39 12.00
C ASP A 758 42.04 34.55 10.68
N SER A 759 41.85 33.46 9.91
CA SER A 759 41.06 33.46 8.67
C SER A 759 39.60 33.84 8.91
N GLU A 760 38.97 34.52 7.94
CA GLU A 760 37.55 34.92 8.01
C GLU A 760 36.57 33.74 8.08
N ILE A 761 37.00 32.54 7.66
CA ILE A 761 36.18 31.32 7.78
C ILE A 761 35.76 31.03 9.23
N PHE A 762 36.60 31.38 10.21
CA PHE A 762 36.32 31.22 11.64
C PHE A 762 35.50 32.37 12.23
N SER A 763 35.04 33.34 11.42
CA SER A 763 34.30 34.52 11.92
C SER A 763 33.03 34.13 12.64
N LEU A 764 32.29 33.14 12.15
CA LEU A 764 31.08 32.63 12.81
C LEU A 764 31.42 32.00 14.18
N LEU A 765 32.42 31.12 14.23
CA LEU A 765 32.83 30.48 15.48
C LEU A 765 33.38 31.50 16.49
N ARG A 766 34.12 32.52 16.03
CA ARG A 766 34.57 33.66 16.86
C ARG A 766 33.39 34.42 17.46
N LYS A 767 32.37 34.72 16.65
CA LYS A 767 31.15 35.37 17.12
C LYS A 767 30.40 34.51 18.16
N GLN A 768 30.29 33.21 17.91
CA GLN A 768 29.58 32.27 18.80
C GLN A 768 30.28 32.07 20.15
N LYS A 769 31.62 32.03 20.19
CA LYS A 769 32.41 31.75 21.41
C LYS A 769 32.90 33.01 22.13
N GLY A 770 32.89 34.17 21.48
CA GLY A 770 33.34 35.43 22.09
C GLY A 770 34.76 35.34 22.65
N SER A 771 34.94 35.77 23.90
CA SER A 771 36.24 35.73 24.60
C SER A 771 36.80 34.32 24.81
N GLN A 772 35.96 33.28 24.80
CA GLN A 772 36.40 31.88 24.98
C GLN A 772 36.93 31.23 23.71
N PHE A 773 36.87 31.90 22.55
CA PHE A 773 37.25 31.32 21.27
C PHE A 773 38.68 30.74 21.26
N TYR A 774 39.67 31.53 21.67
CA TYR A 774 41.07 31.08 21.67
C TYR A 774 41.33 29.97 22.68
N ASN A 775 40.70 30.02 23.86
CA ASN A 775 40.81 28.94 24.86
C ASN A 775 40.23 27.64 24.32
N HIS A 776 39.04 27.70 23.72
CA HIS A 776 38.38 26.54 23.12
C HIS A 776 39.23 25.86 22.03
N ILE A 777 39.84 26.66 21.14
CA ILE A 777 40.74 26.15 20.10
C ILE A 777 41.99 25.52 20.71
N ASN A 778 42.63 26.18 21.68
CA ASN A 778 43.86 25.70 22.30
C ASN A 778 43.65 24.42 23.14
N GLU A 779 42.53 24.30 23.84
CA GLU A 779 42.19 23.11 24.64
C GLU A 779 41.93 21.89 23.75
N LYS A 780 41.31 22.10 22.58
CA LYS A 780 40.90 21.01 21.68
C LYS A 780 41.89 20.67 20.58
N THR A 781 42.88 21.52 20.32
CA THR A 781 43.77 21.35 19.16
C THR A 781 45.20 21.06 19.60
N GLN A 782 45.79 20.03 19.02
CA GLN A 782 47.22 19.80 19.11
C GLN A 782 47.86 20.00 17.74
N VAL A 783 48.75 20.99 17.67
CA VAL A 783 49.50 21.31 16.45
C VAL A 783 50.80 20.52 16.47
N VAL A 784 51.00 19.65 15.48
CA VAL A 784 52.22 18.85 15.32
C VAL A 784 53.00 19.30 14.08
N GLN A 785 54.32 19.36 14.23
CA GLN A 785 55.22 19.64 13.12
C GLN A 785 55.43 18.36 12.30
N GLY A 786 55.25 18.44 10.98
CA GLY A 786 55.67 17.36 10.11
C GLY A 786 55.69 17.74 8.63
N ASP A 787 56.38 16.92 7.85
CA ASP A 787 56.54 17.09 6.42
C ASP A 787 56.32 15.77 5.68
N LEU A 788 55.40 15.78 4.74
CA LEU A 788 55.03 14.59 3.97
C LEU A 788 56.13 14.10 3.05
N PHE A 789 57.16 14.91 2.79
CA PHE A 789 58.34 14.49 2.02
C PHE A 789 59.32 13.63 2.84
N GLN A 790 59.23 13.67 4.16
CA GLN A 790 60.17 12.99 5.05
C GLN A 790 59.60 11.65 5.52
N ASP A 791 60.49 10.72 5.88
CA ASP A 791 60.12 9.48 6.52
C ASP A 791 59.36 9.73 7.82
N ASN A 792 58.44 8.83 8.14
CA ASN A 792 57.51 8.99 9.28
C ASN A 792 56.78 10.35 9.27
N ILE A 793 56.54 10.91 8.07
CA ILE A 793 55.91 12.22 7.83
C ILE A 793 56.56 13.38 8.59
N GLY A 794 57.86 13.28 8.88
CA GLY A 794 58.65 14.32 9.56
C GLY A 794 58.24 14.60 11.01
N LEU A 795 57.52 13.68 11.64
CA LEU A 795 57.11 13.79 13.04
C LEU A 795 58.27 13.47 14.00
N SER A 796 58.25 14.10 15.18
CA SER A 796 59.11 13.66 16.28
C SER A 796 58.68 12.26 16.76
N GLN A 797 59.59 11.48 17.35
CA GLN A 797 59.27 10.15 17.86
C GLN A 797 58.14 10.19 18.92
N ASN A 798 58.10 11.26 19.72
CA ASN A 798 57.07 11.48 20.72
C ASN A 798 55.71 11.72 20.08
N ASP A 799 55.63 12.60 19.07
CA ASP A 799 54.37 12.87 18.37
C ASP A 799 53.90 11.66 17.56
N TYR A 800 54.82 10.92 16.94
CA TYR A 800 54.52 9.70 16.20
C TYR A 800 53.85 8.65 17.09
N ASN A 801 54.43 8.38 18.27
CA ASN A 801 53.86 7.47 19.27
C ASN A 801 52.55 8.01 19.87
N TYR A 802 52.44 9.33 20.05
CA TYR A 802 51.22 9.96 20.53
C TYR A 802 50.04 9.72 19.58
N ILE A 803 50.25 9.94 18.28
CA ILE A 803 49.25 9.73 17.23
C ILE A 803 48.83 8.25 17.18
N ILE A 804 49.79 7.32 17.15
CA ILE A 804 49.53 5.87 17.14
C ILE A 804 48.60 5.43 18.27
N ASN A 805 48.79 5.99 19.47
CA ASN A 805 48.04 5.57 20.65
C ASN A 805 46.67 6.25 20.78
N LYS A 806 46.52 7.49 20.30
CA LYS A 806 45.34 8.33 20.59
C LYS A 806 44.36 8.46 19.42
N VAL A 807 44.82 8.39 18.18
CA VAL A 807 43.99 8.74 17.02
C VAL A 807 42.95 7.66 16.71
N ASN A 808 41.73 8.11 16.46
CA ASN A 808 40.63 7.27 16.03
C ASN A 808 40.29 7.45 14.55
N ILE A 809 40.49 8.64 13.99
CA ILE A 809 40.10 8.94 12.62
C ILE A 809 41.22 9.75 11.97
N ILE A 810 41.63 9.33 10.78
CA ILE A 810 42.61 10.07 9.98
C ILE A 810 41.91 10.63 8.75
N ILE A 811 41.95 11.95 8.58
CA ILE A 811 41.47 12.65 7.38
C ILE A 811 42.70 13.13 6.60
N ASN A 812 43.03 12.40 5.54
CA ASN A 812 44.15 12.73 4.65
C ASN A 812 43.69 13.69 3.53
N CYS A 813 43.82 14.99 3.77
CA CYS A 813 43.51 16.06 2.82
C CYS A 813 44.77 16.69 2.19
N ALA A 814 45.96 16.23 2.56
CA ALA A 814 47.20 16.79 2.04
C ALA A 814 47.53 16.25 0.64
N SER A 815 47.55 17.15 -0.34
CA SER A 815 47.90 16.84 -1.73
C SER A 815 48.33 18.12 -2.44
N SER A 816 49.24 18.01 -3.41
CA SER A 816 49.54 19.12 -4.31
C SER A 816 48.49 19.18 -5.42
N ILE A 817 47.88 20.34 -5.58
CA ILE A 817 46.97 20.67 -6.68
C ILE A 817 47.69 21.36 -7.85
N ASP A 818 49.02 21.32 -7.89
CA ASP A 818 49.78 21.88 -9.00
C ASP A 818 49.72 20.93 -10.22
N PHE A 819 48.85 21.27 -11.16
CA PHE A 819 48.66 20.53 -12.41
C PHE A 819 49.90 20.52 -13.32
N ASN A 820 50.87 21.43 -13.09
CA ASN A 820 52.11 21.52 -13.85
C ASN A 820 53.32 20.95 -13.10
N ALA A 821 53.12 20.36 -11.93
CA ALA A 821 54.20 19.74 -11.18
C ALA A 821 54.88 18.65 -12.03
N LYS A 822 56.22 18.60 -11.95
CA LYS A 822 56.99 17.51 -12.54
C LYS A 822 56.48 16.18 -12.01
N LEU A 823 56.50 15.15 -12.84
CA LEU A 823 55.94 13.85 -12.47
C LEU A 823 56.58 13.30 -11.18
N ILE A 824 57.89 13.49 -10.99
CA ILE A 824 58.60 13.09 -9.77
C ILE A 824 58.08 13.79 -8.51
N ASP A 825 57.83 15.09 -8.58
CA ASP A 825 57.30 15.88 -7.46
C ASP A 825 55.85 15.45 -7.15
N ALA A 826 55.05 15.23 -8.18
CA ALA A 826 53.68 14.75 -8.05
C ALA A 826 53.63 13.35 -7.42
N ILE A 827 54.52 12.44 -7.82
CA ILE A 827 54.66 11.10 -7.22
C ILE A 827 55.07 11.21 -5.74
N ASN A 828 56.08 12.01 -5.43
CA ASN A 828 56.61 12.16 -4.07
C ASN A 828 55.57 12.72 -3.09
N ILE A 829 54.72 13.65 -3.54
CA ILE A 829 53.69 14.26 -2.70
C ILE A 829 52.42 13.42 -2.66
N ASN A 830 51.80 13.19 -3.82
CA ASN A 830 50.44 12.66 -3.88
C ASN A 830 50.39 11.16 -3.62
N ILE A 831 51.42 10.42 -4.07
CA ILE A 831 51.51 8.98 -3.87
C ILE A 831 52.29 8.68 -2.60
N GLN A 832 53.61 8.94 -2.58
CA GLN A 832 54.49 8.54 -1.47
C GLN A 832 54.10 9.22 -0.16
N GLY A 833 53.74 10.51 -0.18
CA GLY A 833 53.22 11.21 0.99
C GLY A 833 51.95 10.58 1.56
N THR A 834 51.01 10.17 0.68
CA THR A 834 49.80 9.46 1.09
C THR A 834 50.13 8.09 1.69
N LEU A 835 51.05 7.33 1.07
CA LEU A 835 51.47 6.02 1.56
C LEU A 835 52.13 6.11 2.94
N ARG A 836 52.97 7.12 3.20
CA ARG A 836 53.55 7.32 4.54
C ARG A 836 52.49 7.56 5.62
N ILE A 837 51.44 8.33 5.32
CA ILE A 837 50.31 8.50 6.26
C ILE A 837 49.51 7.20 6.40
N PHE A 838 49.33 6.46 5.30
CA PHE A 838 48.62 5.18 5.33
C PHE A 838 49.37 4.12 6.17
N GLU A 839 50.69 4.08 6.10
CA GLU A 839 51.53 3.23 6.96
C GLU A 839 51.46 3.64 8.44
N LEU A 840 51.39 4.94 8.73
CA LEU A 840 51.11 5.42 10.09
C LEU A 840 49.71 4.97 10.56
N ALA A 841 48.71 5.02 9.67
CA ALA A 841 47.35 4.59 9.98
C ALA A 841 47.26 3.10 10.33
N LYS A 842 47.99 2.24 9.61
CA LYS A 842 48.09 0.79 9.91
C LYS A 842 48.64 0.51 11.31
N LYS A 843 49.48 1.40 11.85
CA LYS A 843 50.07 1.26 13.19
C LYS A 843 49.20 1.84 14.30
N CYS A 844 48.10 2.55 14.00
CA CYS A 844 47.26 3.19 15.00
C CYS A 844 46.38 2.17 15.74
N ASN A 845 46.47 2.13 17.07
CA ASN A 845 45.84 1.09 17.91
C ASN A 845 44.31 1.15 17.91
N ASN A 846 43.73 2.34 17.73
CA ASN A 846 42.30 2.59 17.90
C ASN A 846 41.65 3.22 16.66
N LEU A 847 42.23 2.98 15.47
CA LEU A 847 41.75 3.57 14.23
C LEU A 847 40.39 2.99 13.83
N CYS A 848 39.39 3.85 13.75
CA CYS A 848 38.03 3.53 13.30
C CYS A 848 37.88 3.69 11.78
N ASN A 849 38.54 4.67 11.16
CA ASN A 849 38.45 4.92 9.72
C ASN A 849 39.62 5.78 9.20
N PHE A 850 40.12 5.46 8.00
CA PHE A 850 41.03 6.29 7.22
C PHE A 850 40.28 6.90 6.04
N VAL A 851 40.14 8.23 6.03
CA VAL A 851 39.45 8.98 4.98
C VAL A 851 40.46 9.67 4.07
N HIS A 852 40.53 9.28 2.80
CA HIS A 852 41.42 9.86 1.80
C HIS A 852 40.65 10.74 0.81
N ILE A 853 41.16 11.96 0.57
CA ILE A 853 40.59 12.87 -0.42
C ILE A 853 41.32 12.69 -1.76
N SER A 854 40.56 12.32 -2.78
CA SER A 854 40.98 12.14 -4.17
C SER A 854 40.28 13.16 -5.08
N THR A 855 39.83 12.78 -6.28
CA THR A 855 39.08 13.64 -7.20
C THR A 855 38.17 12.84 -8.11
N CYS A 856 37.02 13.38 -8.51
CA CYS A 856 36.11 12.74 -9.49
C CYS A 856 36.83 12.40 -10.81
N TYR A 857 37.84 13.19 -11.18
CA TYR A 857 38.53 13.08 -12.45
C TYR A 857 39.55 11.95 -12.54
N VAL A 858 39.75 11.12 -11.50
CA VAL A 858 40.71 9.98 -11.53
C VAL A 858 40.43 8.95 -12.65
N ASN A 859 39.27 9.02 -13.29
CA ASN A 859 38.88 8.23 -14.46
C ASN A 859 38.72 9.10 -15.72
N SER A 860 39.50 10.17 -15.86
CA SER A 860 39.46 11.10 -17.01
C SER A 860 39.88 10.48 -18.34
N ASP A 861 40.39 9.25 -18.31
CA ASP A 861 40.62 8.38 -19.45
C ASP A 861 39.31 7.86 -20.08
N LYS A 862 38.18 8.08 -19.39
CA LYS A 862 36.82 7.73 -19.83
C LYS A 862 35.99 8.99 -20.03
N GLU A 863 34.84 8.85 -20.67
CA GLU A 863 33.86 9.92 -20.90
C GLU A 863 32.44 9.44 -20.59
N GLY A 864 31.54 10.36 -20.26
CA GLY A 864 30.15 10.07 -19.93
C GLY A 864 29.95 9.68 -18.46
N TYR A 865 29.20 8.60 -18.22
CA TYR A 865 28.79 8.17 -16.89
C TYR A 865 29.91 7.42 -16.15
N ILE A 866 30.29 7.91 -14.96
CA ILE A 866 31.37 7.38 -14.13
C ILE A 866 30.80 6.87 -12.80
N GLU A 867 30.99 5.58 -12.53
CA GLU A 867 30.47 4.88 -11.35
C GLU A 867 31.38 5.03 -10.11
N GLU A 868 30.83 4.78 -8.92
CA GLU A 868 31.56 4.82 -7.64
C GLU A 868 32.39 3.56 -7.37
N LYS A 869 33.30 3.22 -8.29
CA LYS A 869 34.24 2.09 -8.18
C LYS A 869 35.68 2.44 -8.60
N ILE A 870 36.63 1.59 -8.25
CA ILE A 870 37.96 1.59 -8.85
C ILE A 870 37.90 0.76 -10.12
N TYR A 871 38.31 1.34 -11.24
CA TYR A 871 38.31 0.67 -12.52
C TYR A 871 39.64 -0.05 -12.77
N LYS A 872 39.58 -1.20 -13.44
CA LYS A 872 40.76 -1.88 -13.96
C LYS A 872 41.35 -1.06 -15.11
N CYS A 873 42.67 -0.90 -15.12
CA CYS A 873 43.41 -0.24 -16.20
C CYS A 873 44.02 -1.30 -17.12
N SER A 874 44.06 -1.05 -18.43
CA SER A 874 44.53 -2.01 -19.45
C SER A 874 46.03 -2.25 -19.45
N GLN A 875 46.84 -1.49 -18.69
CA GLN A 875 48.30 -1.49 -18.80
C GLN A 875 49.04 -2.04 -17.57
N GLN A 876 48.38 -2.44 -16.47
CA GLN A 876 49.08 -2.70 -15.19
C GLN A 876 48.40 -3.80 -14.36
N GLU A 877 49.05 -4.96 -14.24
CA GLU A 877 48.58 -6.06 -13.38
C GLU A 877 48.91 -5.84 -11.89
N ASN A 878 49.96 -5.06 -11.56
CA ASN A 878 50.33 -4.71 -10.18
C ASN A 878 50.72 -3.22 -10.02
N PRO A 879 49.93 -2.39 -9.29
CA PRO A 879 50.19 -0.95 -9.16
C PRO A 879 51.44 -0.61 -8.32
N ILE A 880 51.90 -1.53 -7.46
CA ILE A 880 53.09 -1.32 -6.60
C ILE A 880 54.36 -1.51 -7.41
N GLU A 881 54.44 -2.58 -8.19
CA GLU A 881 55.57 -2.81 -9.09
C GLU A 881 55.74 -1.65 -10.07
N PHE A 882 54.62 -1.14 -10.59
CA PHE A 882 54.65 0.03 -11.45
C PHE A 882 55.15 1.29 -10.73
N LEU A 883 54.73 1.53 -9.48
CA LEU A 883 55.28 2.63 -8.69
C LEU A 883 56.80 2.46 -8.49
N ASN A 884 57.26 1.26 -8.17
CA ASN A 884 58.68 0.96 -7.96
C ASN A 884 59.49 1.20 -9.24
N GLN A 885 58.95 0.85 -10.42
CA GLN A 885 59.56 1.18 -11.71
C GLN A 885 59.70 2.70 -11.90
N LEU A 886 58.64 3.46 -11.60
CA LEU A 886 58.67 4.92 -11.73
C LEU A 886 59.66 5.58 -10.75
N THR A 887 59.78 5.07 -9.53
CA THR A 887 60.71 5.64 -8.52
C THR A 887 62.16 5.27 -8.76
N ASN A 888 62.43 4.12 -9.40
CA ASN A 888 63.79 3.67 -9.71
C ASN A 888 64.33 4.27 -11.02
N MET A 889 63.47 4.91 -11.83
CA MET A 889 63.87 5.55 -13.09
C MET A 889 64.67 6.85 -12.80
N PRO A 890 65.79 7.10 -13.53
CA PRO A 890 66.52 8.35 -13.43
C PRO A 890 65.62 9.58 -13.70
N PRO A 891 65.75 10.70 -12.94
CA PRO A 891 64.83 11.84 -13.05
C PRO A 891 64.70 12.43 -14.46
N LEU A 892 65.80 12.49 -15.22
CA LEU A 892 65.81 13.00 -16.59
C LEU A 892 65.05 12.09 -17.56
N GLU A 893 65.16 10.77 -17.36
CA GLU A 893 64.43 9.78 -18.17
C GLU A 893 62.93 9.81 -17.86
N LEU A 894 62.57 9.93 -16.57
CA LEU A 894 61.19 10.07 -16.12
C LEU A 894 60.53 11.33 -16.69
N GLU A 895 61.25 12.46 -16.72
CA GLU A 895 60.78 13.69 -17.36
C GLU A 895 60.56 13.50 -18.87
N PHE A 896 61.50 12.86 -19.57
CA PHE A 896 61.38 12.60 -21.02
C PHE A 896 60.20 11.68 -21.34
N GLN A 897 59.96 10.65 -20.53
CA GLN A 897 58.88 9.66 -20.74
C GLN A 897 57.54 10.09 -20.14
N THR A 898 57.46 11.20 -19.40
CA THR A 898 56.24 11.63 -18.68
C THR A 898 54.98 11.60 -19.56
N LYS A 899 55.06 12.07 -20.80
CA LYS A 899 53.91 12.09 -21.72
C LYS A 899 53.42 10.67 -22.08
N SER A 900 54.35 9.73 -22.25
CA SER A 900 54.04 8.32 -22.51
C SER A 900 53.43 7.66 -21.28
N ILE A 901 53.98 7.95 -20.09
CA ILE A 901 53.52 7.39 -18.81
C ILE A 901 52.12 7.89 -18.46
N LEU A 902 51.83 9.17 -18.71
CA LEU A 902 50.49 9.73 -18.50
C LEU A 902 49.45 9.13 -19.46
N GLY A 903 49.84 8.69 -20.66
CA GLY A 903 48.92 8.09 -21.62
C GLY A 903 47.72 8.98 -21.93
N SER A 904 46.52 8.53 -21.56
CA SER A 904 45.24 9.25 -21.74
C SER A 904 44.90 10.24 -20.62
N TYR A 905 45.66 10.26 -19.52
CA TYR A 905 45.44 11.18 -18.42
C TYR A 905 45.85 12.61 -18.78
N PRO A 906 45.03 13.63 -18.46
CA PRO A 906 45.23 14.99 -18.93
C PRO A 906 46.41 15.71 -18.25
N ASN A 907 46.77 15.30 -17.02
CA ASN A 907 47.86 15.91 -16.24
C ASN A 907 48.36 14.97 -15.14
N THR A 908 49.49 15.35 -14.52
CA THR A 908 50.17 14.59 -13.46
C THR A 908 49.33 14.47 -12.19
N TYR A 909 48.50 15.47 -11.86
CA TYR A 909 47.61 15.45 -10.69
C TYR A 909 46.60 14.30 -10.76
N VAL A 910 45.84 14.22 -11.86
CA VAL A 910 44.80 13.20 -12.01
C VAL A 910 45.40 11.80 -12.08
N PHE A 911 46.51 11.64 -12.82
CA PHE A 911 47.23 10.38 -12.91
C PHE A 911 47.71 9.88 -11.54
N THR A 912 48.38 10.74 -10.76
CA THR A 912 48.91 10.35 -9.44
C THR A 912 47.81 10.05 -8.43
N LYS A 913 46.68 10.76 -8.47
CA LYS A 913 45.48 10.43 -7.67
C LYS A 913 44.91 9.06 -8.05
N SER A 914 44.74 8.79 -9.34
CA SER A 914 44.25 7.50 -9.85
C SER A 914 45.15 6.33 -9.44
N LEU A 915 46.47 6.51 -9.53
CA LEU A 915 47.43 5.49 -9.11
C LEU A 915 47.41 5.29 -7.59
N THR A 916 47.26 6.38 -6.82
CA THR A 916 47.17 6.33 -5.35
C THR A 916 45.97 5.52 -4.88
N GLU A 917 44.78 5.73 -5.46
CA GLU A 917 43.58 4.95 -5.09
C GLU A 917 43.78 3.44 -5.30
N ARG A 918 44.43 3.06 -6.40
CA ARG A 918 44.73 1.67 -6.73
C ARG A 918 45.71 1.06 -5.72
N ILE A 919 46.77 1.80 -5.37
CA ILE A 919 47.74 1.33 -4.36
C ILE A 919 47.08 1.23 -2.98
N LEU A 920 46.23 2.18 -2.60
CA LEU A 920 45.50 2.13 -1.33
C LEU A 920 44.56 0.93 -1.27
N GLN A 921 43.84 0.61 -2.36
CA GLN A 921 43.02 -0.59 -2.46
C GLN A 921 43.85 -1.87 -2.31
N PHE A 922 45.00 -1.93 -2.99
CA PHE A 922 45.88 -3.10 -2.97
C PHE A 922 46.51 -3.32 -1.59
N ASN A 923 46.94 -2.25 -0.91
CA ASN A 923 47.62 -2.31 0.38
C ASN A 923 46.70 -2.26 1.60
N LYS A 924 45.37 -2.27 1.39
CA LYS A 924 44.38 -2.17 2.47
C LYS A 924 44.36 -3.46 3.31
N PRO A 925 44.62 -3.39 4.62
CA PRO A 925 44.38 -4.52 5.52
C PRO A 925 42.87 -4.82 5.68
N ASP A 926 42.50 -6.10 5.85
CA ASP A 926 41.10 -6.52 6.01
C ASP A 926 40.42 -5.89 7.23
N ASN A 927 41.17 -5.69 8.32
CA ASN A 927 40.70 -5.13 9.59
C ASN A 927 40.70 -3.59 9.65
N MET A 928 41.04 -2.90 8.56
CA MET A 928 41.13 -1.44 8.53
C MET A 928 40.07 -0.86 7.58
N SER A 929 39.25 0.06 8.08
CA SER A 929 38.29 0.78 7.24
C SER A 929 38.96 1.88 6.42
N LEU A 930 38.68 1.89 5.12
CA LEU A 930 39.20 2.84 4.14
C LEU A 930 38.06 3.48 3.38
N THR A 931 38.00 4.81 3.44
CA THR A 931 37.01 5.64 2.74
C THR A 931 37.72 6.59 1.78
N ILE A 932 37.33 6.59 0.50
CA ILE A 932 37.86 7.50 -0.52
C ILE A 932 36.75 8.47 -0.94
N ILE A 933 37.00 9.76 -0.77
CA ILE A 933 36.10 10.84 -1.21
C ILE A 933 36.70 11.50 -2.44
N ARG A 934 35.93 11.52 -3.54
CA ARG A 934 36.31 12.10 -4.82
C ARG A 934 35.46 13.36 -5.05
N PRO A 935 35.92 14.56 -4.65
CA PRO A 935 35.26 15.80 -5.03
C PRO A 935 35.44 16.14 -6.51
N ALA A 936 34.42 16.76 -7.10
CA ALA A 936 34.49 17.46 -8.37
C ALA A 936 35.25 18.81 -8.20
N ILE A 937 35.07 19.77 -9.11
CA ILE A 937 35.75 21.07 -9.00
C ILE A 937 35.18 21.81 -7.79
N ILE A 938 35.99 22.03 -6.77
CA ILE A 938 35.54 22.68 -5.53
C ILE A 938 35.38 24.20 -5.77
N GLY A 939 34.17 24.72 -5.54
CA GLY A 939 33.82 26.13 -5.57
C GLY A 939 33.72 26.77 -4.18
N ALA A 940 32.99 27.88 -4.08
CA ALA A 940 32.76 28.58 -2.81
C ALA A 940 31.82 27.81 -1.87
N ALA A 941 31.78 28.19 -0.60
CA ALA A 941 30.78 27.69 0.34
C ALA A 941 29.37 28.17 -0.05
N VAL A 942 28.39 27.27 -0.08
CA VAL A 942 27.00 27.63 -0.39
C VAL A 942 26.32 28.28 0.81
N GLU A 943 26.62 27.82 2.02
CA GLU A 943 25.94 28.26 3.23
C GLU A 943 26.90 28.40 4.42
N GLN A 944 27.71 27.39 4.71
CA GLN A 944 28.50 27.32 5.95
C GLN A 944 30.03 27.32 5.73
N PRO A 945 30.82 27.81 6.70
CA PRO A 945 30.42 28.66 7.84
C PRO A 945 30.18 30.12 7.44
N VAL A 946 30.63 30.52 6.26
CA VAL A 946 30.42 31.84 5.70
C VAL A 946 30.02 31.65 4.24
N LYS A 947 28.80 32.07 3.89
CA LYS A 947 28.25 32.02 2.54
C LYS A 947 29.19 32.71 1.54
N GLY A 948 29.40 32.10 0.38
CA GLY A 948 30.29 32.59 -0.67
C GLY A 948 31.79 32.52 -0.33
N TRP A 949 32.19 31.93 0.81
CA TRP A 949 33.60 31.89 1.18
C TRP A 949 34.44 31.05 0.21
N VAL A 950 35.53 31.64 -0.25
CA VAL A 950 36.51 31.01 -1.15
C VAL A 950 37.91 31.46 -0.76
N GLN A 951 38.90 30.57 -0.84
CA GLN A 951 40.28 30.89 -0.48
C GLN A 951 41.21 30.92 -1.69
N GLY A 952 41.85 32.07 -1.89
CA GLY A 952 42.96 32.21 -2.84
C GLY A 952 42.54 32.10 -4.30
N VAL A 953 43.50 32.35 -5.21
CA VAL A 953 43.29 32.28 -6.67
C VAL A 953 43.70 30.89 -7.16
N THR A 954 42.91 29.88 -6.81
CA THR A 954 43.20 28.46 -7.13
C THR A 954 42.06 27.81 -7.93
N THR A 955 42.42 26.97 -8.90
CA THR A 955 41.51 26.15 -9.70
C THR A 955 40.35 26.96 -10.29
N ALA A 956 39.09 26.75 -9.84
CA ALA A 956 37.91 27.43 -10.36
C ALA A 956 37.95 28.94 -10.13
N SER A 957 38.23 29.38 -8.89
CA SER A 957 38.25 30.81 -8.54
C SER A 957 39.18 31.64 -9.43
N ALA A 958 40.28 31.05 -9.91
CA ALA A 958 41.19 31.68 -10.85
C ALA A 958 40.56 31.91 -12.23
N VAL A 959 39.86 30.90 -12.77
CA VAL A 959 39.16 31.01 -14.06
C VAL A 959 38.04 32.05 -13.96
N PHE A 960 37.19 31.96 -12.94
CA PHE A 960 36.09 32.92 -12.72
C PHE A 960 36.61 34.35 -12.52
N LEU A 961 37.68 34.55 -11.73
CA LEU A 961 38.30 35.86 -11.57
C LEU A 961 38.85 36.41 -12.89
N LEU A 962 39.57 35.61 -13.68
CA LEU A 962 40.17 36.06 -14.94
C LEU A 962 39.12 36.36 -16.01
N CYS A 963 38.00 35.64 -16.00
CA CYS A 963 36.79 35.97 -16.77
C CYS A 963 36.19 37.31 -16.31
N GLY A 964 35.98 37.46 -14.99
CA GLY A 964 35.36 38.62 -14.37
C GLY A 964 36.12 39.94 -14.55
N ILE A 965 37.46 39.92 -14.50
CA ILE A 965 38.27 41.13 -14.76
C ILE A 965 38.44 41.41 -16.27
N GLY A 966 37.79 40.63 -17.14
CA GLY A 966 37.80 40.81 -18.59
C GLY A 966 39.11 40.40 -19.25
N ILE A 967 39.88 39.51 -18.64
CA ILE A 967 41.07 38.94 -19.27
C ILE A 967 40.63 37.80 -20.18
N ILE A 968 40.06 36.72 -19.64
CA ILE A 968 39.59 35.62 -20.48
C ILE A 968 38.30 36.06 -21.19
N LYS A 969 38.39 36.36 -22.49
CA LYS A 969 37.22 36.65 -23.35
C LYS A 969 36.68 35.42 -24.07
N HIS A 970 37.54 34.42 -24.25
CA HIS A 970 37.22 33.19 -24.95
C HIS A 970 37.78 32.02 -24.15
N LEU A 971 36.92 31.06 -23.80
CA LEU A 971 37.28 29.86 -23.06
C LEU A 971 37.02 28.63 -23.91
N ASN A 972 37.93 27.64 -23.89
CA ASN A 972 37.74 26.36 -24.57
C ASN A 972 36.78 25.49 -23.76
N ALA A 973 35.51 25.49 -24.13
CA ALA A 973 34.48 24.74 -23.41
C ALA A 973 33.33 24.39 -24.34
N ASN A 974 32.70 23.25 -24.07
CA ASN A 974 31.41 22.93 -24.66
C ASN A 974 30.31 23.59 -23.80
N PRO A 975 29.52 24.54 -24.35
CA PRO A 975 28.48 25.25 -23.59
C PRO A 975 27.40 24.30 -23.03
N ASP A 976 27.20 23.16 -23.70
CA ASP A 976 26.16 22.19 -23.38
C ASP A 976 26.59 21.21 -22.28
N ASN A 977 27.90 21.06 -22.04
CA ASN A 977 28.42 20.16 -21.01
C ASN A 977 28.12 20.68 -19.61
N ILE A 978 27.99 19.74 -18.66
CA ILE A 978 27.78 20.04 -17.24
C ILE A 978 29.01 20.73 -16.63
N ALA A 979 28.75 21.81 -15.89
CA ALA A 979 29.70 22.54 -15.09
C ALA A 979 29.73 22.00 -13.66
N ASP A 980 30.47 20.90 -13.44
CA ASP A 980 30.48 20.21 -12.14
C ASP A 980 31.35 20.94 -11.09
N VAL A 981 30.78 22.02 -10.52
CA VAL A 981 31.40 22.85 -9.48
C VAL A 981 30.69 22.65 -8.14
N ILE A 982 31.22 21.76 -7.30
CA ILE A 982 30.65 21.39 -6.00
C ILE A 982 31.00 22.42 -4.90
N PRO A 983 30.07 22.84 -4.03
CA PRO A 983 30.39 23.70 -2.89
C PRO A 983 31.32 23.04 -1.88
N VAL A 984 32.26 23.81 -1.31
CA VAL A 984 33.28 23.27 -0.40
C VAL A 984 32.71 22.72 0.92
N ASP A 985 31.61 23.28 1.40
CA ASP A 985 30.90 22.86 2.61
C ASP A 985 30.16 21.54 2.44
N CYS A 986 29.56 21.30 1.26
CA CYS A 986 29.04 19.98 0.91
C CYS A 986 30.15 18.92 0.92
N VAL A 987 31.33 19.26 0.38
CA VAL A 987 32.49 18.36 0.39
C VAL A 987 32.97 18.06 1.81
N SER A 988 33.14 19.08 2.66
CA SER A 988 33.55 18.87 4.04
C SER A 988 32.55 18.04 4.84
N ASP A 989 31.26 18.26 4.61
CA ASP A 989 30.20 17.56 5.33
C ASP A 989 30.13 16.09 4.89
N THR A 990 30.26 15.80 3.59
CA THR A 990 30.39 14.41 3.12
C THR A 990 31.61 13.71 3.74
N ILE A 991 32.75 14.39 3.88
CA ILE A 991 33.96 13.81 4.51
C ILE A 991 33.70 13.44 5.98
N ILE A 992 33.05 14.33 6.74
CA ILE A 992 32.77 14.10 8.17
C ILE A 992 31.72 12.99 8.34
N VAL A 993 30.63 13.04 7.57
CA VAL A 993 29.54 12.06 7.64
C VAL A 993 30.00 10.66 7.22
N SER A 994 30.70 10.55 6.08
CA SER A 994 31.24 9.27 5.62
C SER A 994 32.29 8.72 6.59
N GLY A 995 33.11 9.60 7.20
CA GLY A 995 34.06 9.24 8.26
C GLY A 995 33.39 8.46 9.40
N ALA A 996 32.18 8.85 9.78
CA ALA A 996 31.40 8.19 10.83
C ALA A 996 30.67 6.94 10.34
N LEU A 997 29.86 7.07 9.29
CA LEU A 997 28.95 6.00 8.86
C LEU A 997 29.68 4.83 8.18
N CYS A 998 30.90 5.05 7.67
CA CYS A 998 31.72 4.01 7.08
C CYS A 998 32.75 3.41 8.05
N ALA A 999 32.82 3.88 9.29
CA ALA A 999 33.72 3.32 10.29
C ALA A 999 33.40 1.85 10.59
N GLY A 1000 34.44 1.01 10.69
CA GLY A 1000 34.29 -0.43 10.88
C GLY A 1000 33.88 -1.23 9.62
N SER A 1001 33.67 -0.58 8.47
CA SER A 1001 33.41 -1.29 7.22
C SER A 1001 34.66 -2.04 6.74
N GLN A 1002 34.51 -3.33 6.42
CA GLN A 1002 35.57 -4.15 5.82
C GLN A 1002 35.81 -3.78 4.34
N ASN A 1003 34.75 -3.41 3.63
CA ASN A 1003 34.80 -3.05 2.22
C ASN A 1003 35.29 -1.61 2.02
N LEU A 1004 36.06 -1.40 0.95
CA LEU A 1004 36.43 -0.06 0.49
C LEU A 1004 35.18 0.74 0.12
N ARG A 1005 35.02 1.92 0.74
CA ARG A 1005 33.93 2.86 0.42
C ARG A 1005 34.45 4.00 -0.43
N ILE A 1006 33.83 4.24 -1.57
CA ILE A 1006 34.20 5.29 -2.54
C ILE A 1006 32.97 6.14 -2.77
N PHE A 1007 33.13 7.45 -2.68
CA PHE A 1007 32.06 8.43 -2.91
C PHE A 1007 32.51 9.43 -3.97
N ASN A 1008 31.78 9.55 -5.07
CA ASN A 1008 31.93 10.72 -5.92
C ASN A 1008 31.05 11.85 -5.36
N ASN A 1009 31.62 13.05 -5.26
CA ASN A 1009 30.96 14.23 -4.72
C ASN A 1009 30.99 15.36 -5.76
N GLY A 1010 29.96 15.35 -6.60
CA GLY A 1010 29.74 16.30 -7.68
C GLY A 1010 28.25 16.55 -7.87
N ILE A 1011 27.92 17.62 -8.60
CA ILE A 1011 26.53 18.02 -8.85
C ILE A 1011 25.93 17.35 -10.09
N SER A 1012 26.76 16.80 -10.98
CA SER A 1012 26.33 16.31 -12.30
C SER A 1012 25.25 15.23 -12.28
N TYR A 1013 25.18 14.41 -11.22
CA TYR A 1013 24.18 13.34 -11.10
C TYR A 1013 22.79 13.83 -10.68
N LYS A 1014 22.72 14.87 -9.84
CA LYS A 1014 21.50 15.23 -9.11
C LYS A 1014 21.00 16.66 -9.33
N ASN A 1015 21.91 17.60 -9.57
CA ASN A 1015 21.58 19.01 -9.79
C ASN A 1015 22.46 19.60 -10.91
N PRO A 1016 22.33 19.09 -12.16
CA PRO A 1016 23.21 19.48 -13.25
C PRO A 1016 22.91 20.90 -13.75
N ILE A 1017 23.96 21.69 -13.94
CA ILE A 1017 23.93 22.98 -14.64
C ILE A 1017 25.02 23.00 -15.71
N ASN A 1018 24.75 23.58 -16.88
CA ASN A 1018 25.72 23.61 -17.98
C ASN A 1018 26.67 24.81 -17.91
N TRP A 1019 27.76 24.76 -18.68
CA TRP A 1019 28.74 25.84 -18.75
C TRP A 1019 28.16 27.14 -19.33
N GLU A 1020 27.16 27.08 -20.21
CA GLU A 1020 26.52 28.28 -20.78
C GLU A 1020 25.78 29.10 -19.71
N LEU A 1021 24.93 28.46 -18.90
CA LEU A 1021 24.22 29.12 -17.81
C LEU A 1021 25.21 29.66 -16.77
N THR A 1022 26.22 28.87 -16.42
CA THR A 1022 27.30 29.29 -15.52
C THR A 1022 28.04 30.54 -16.03
N ARG A 1023 28.33 30.58 -17.33
CA ARG A 1023 28.95 31.74 -18.02
C ARG A 1023 28.03 32.95 -18.02
N GLN A 1024 26.73 32.77 -18.25
CA GLN A 1024 25.73 33.83 -18.20
C GLN A 1024 25.68 34.48 -16.83
N GLN A 1025 25.53 33.67 -15.76
CA GLN A 1025 25.47 34.17 -14.39
C GLN A 1025 26.75 34.93 -13.99
N CYS A 1026 27.92 34.39 -14.36
CA CYS A 1026 29.19 35.09 -14.18
C CYS A 1026 29.20 36.44 -14.93
N THR A 1027 28.81 36.45 -16.21
CA THR A 1027 28.81 37.68 -17.01
C THR A 1027 27.87 38.74 -16.44
N ILE A 1028 26.64 38.35 -16.06
CA ILE A 1028 25.63 39.24 -15.48
C ILE A 1028 26.15 39.85 -14.16
N TYR A 1029 26.67 39.02 -13.26
CA TYR A 1029 27.18 39.50 -11.97
C TYR A 1029 28.28 40.56 -12.14
N TRP A 1030 29.29 40.27 -12.96
CA TRP A 1030 30.44 41.16 -13.13
C TRP A 1030 30.14 42.40 -13.98
N GLN A 1031 29.10 42.37 -14.83
CA GLN A 1031 28.61 43.57 -15.53
C GLN A 1031 27.89 44.53 -14.57
N ASN A 1032 27.09 43.98 -13.66
CA ASN A 1032 26.37 44.76 -12.65
C ASN A 1032 27.29 45.23 -11.51
N ASN A 1033 28.37 44.49 -11.26
CA ASN A 1033 29.35 44.78 -10.22
C ASN A 1033 30.76 44.87 -10.82
N PRO A 1034 31.11 45.95 -11.56
CA PRO A 1034 32.42 46.07 -12.17
C PRO A 1034 33.51 46.32 -11.12
N TYR A 1035 34.64 45.62 -11.24
CA TYR A 1035 35.80 45.85 -10.37
C TYR A 1035 36.60 47.07 -10.85
N ALA A 1036 37.01 47.96 -9.93
CA ALA A 1036 37.73 49.19 -10.27
C ALA A 1036 39.02 48.99 -11.08
N LYS A 1037 39.69 47.82 -10.96
CA LYS A 1037 40.90 47.48 -11.75
C LYS A 1037 40.60 46.48 -12.88
N GLN A 1038 39.37 46.42 -13.34
CA GLN A 1038 38.97 45.62 -14.49
C GLN A 1038 39.72 46.07 -15.74
N ILE A 1039 40.19 45.11 -16.54
CA ILE A 1039 41.06 45.40 -17.69
C ILE A 1039 40.24 45.64 -18.96
N SER A 1040 39.14 44.93 -19.11
CA SER A 1040 38.22 45.16 -20.23
C SER A 1040 36.80 44.72 -19.89
N PRO A 1041 35.77 45.16 -20.64
CA PRO A 1041 34.39 44.77 -20.40
C PRO A 1041 34.21 43.24 -20.38
N VAL A 1042 33.40 42.74 -19.45
CA VAL A 1042 33.12 41.31 -19.31
C VAL A 1042 32.20 40.86 -20.43
N ASN A 1043 32.75 40.05 -21.33
CA ASN A 1043 31.99 39.37 -22.38
C ASN A 1043 32.72 38.06 -22.72
N VAL A 1044 32.47 37.04 -21.90
CA VAL A 1044 33.07 35.71 -22.07
C VAL A 1044 32.24 34.92 -23.07
N LYS A 1045 32.90 34.34 -24.08
CA LYS A 1045 32.32 33.39 -25.03
C LYS A 1045 32.96 32.02 -24.88
N LEU A 1046 32.15 30.97 -24.89
CA LEU A 1046 32.62 29.59 -24.91
C LEU A 1046 32.78 29.15 -26.36
N ILE A 1047 33.94 28.55 -26.69
CA ILE A 1047 34.28 28.14 -28.05
C ILE A 1047 34.69 26.66 -28.03
N LYS A 1048 33.98 25.81 -28.79
CA LYS A 1048 34.32 24.38 -28.96
C LYS A 1048 35.53 24.17 -29.88
N ASN A 1049 35.65 24.99 -30.94
CA ASN A 1049 36.67 24.81 -31.97
C ASN A 1049 38.02 25.39 -31.52
N GLU A 1050 38.96 24.49 -31.26
CA GLU A 1050 40.31 24.83 -30.82
C GLU A 1050 41.07 25.74 -31.80
N ARG A 1051 40.93 25.55 -33.11
CA ARG A 1051 41.65 26.37 -34.09
C ARG A 1051 41.25 27.84 -34.02
N ILE A 1052 39.94 28.08 -33.86
CA ILE A 1052 39.38 29.43 -33.72
C ILE A 1052 39.87 30.06 -32.41
N LEU A 1053 39.84 29.31 -31.31
CA LEU A 1053 40.29 29.80 -30.02
C LEU A 1053 41.79 30.13 -30.04
N SER A 1054 42.63 29.24 -30.60
CA SER A 1054 44.08 29.45 -30.73
C SER A 1054 44.39 30.71 -31.54
N ALA A 1055 43.67 30.97 -32.64
CA ALA A 1055 43.83 32.20 -33.41
C ALA A 1055 43.50 33.46 -32.59
N LEU A 1056 42.40 33.44 -31.82
CA LEU A 1056 42.00 34.53 -30.93
C LEU A 1056 43.00 34.76 -29.79
N GLN A 1057 43.55 33.68 -29.22
CA GLN A 1057 44.57 33.72 -28.19
C GLN A 1057 45.91 34.28 -28.72
N VAL A 1058 46.33 33.89 -29.93
CA VAL A 1058 47.52 34.45 -30.60
C VAL A 1058 47.33 35.94 -30.87
N LYS A 1059 46.16 36.34 -31.41
CA LYS A 1059 45.82 37.76 -31.58
C LYS A 1059 46.01 38.53 -30.28
N ARG A 1060 45.53 37.99 -29.16
CA ARG A 1060 45.65 38.64 -27.85
C ARG A 1060 47.09 38.73 -27.34
N ARG A 1061 47.92 37.71 -27.58
CA ARG A 1061 49.36 37.75 -27.27
C ARG A 1061 50.08 38.83 -28.06
N ILE A 1062 49.79 38.94 -29.37
CA ILE A 1062 50.38 39.97 -30.23
C ILE A 1062 50.04 41.36 -29.69
N HIS A 1063 48.79 41.61 -29.29
CA HIS A 1063 48.42 42.90 -28.67
C HIS A 1063 49.16 43.15 -27.35
N ALA A 1064 49.28 42.15 -26.48
CA ALA A 1064 50.00 42.29 -25.21
C ALA A 1064 51.50 42.54 -25.39
N TYR A 1065 52.12 41.86 -26.37
CA TYR A 1065 53.51 42.06 -26.72
C TYR A 1065 53.73 43.43 -27.37
N GLY A 1066 52.85 43.83 -28.30
CA GLY A 1066 52.85 45.17 -28.89
C GLY A 1066 52.74 46.26 -27.83
N PHE A 1067 51.83 46.12 -26.86
CA PHE A 1067 51.72 47.04 -25.74
C PHE A 1067 53.02 47.10 -24.89
N LYS A 1068 53.67 45.96 -24.64
CA LYS A 1068 54.97 45.92 -23.95
C LYS A 1068 56.05 46.66 -24.75
N GLN A 1069 56.12 46.49 -26.06
CA GLN A 1069 57.12 47.17 -26.88
C GLN A 1069 56.88 48.68 -26.94
N ILE A 1070 55.63 49.11 -27.11
CA ILE A 1070 55.26 50.53 -27.05
C ILE A 1070 55.62 51.14 -25.68
N ALA A 1071 55.32 50.43 -24.58
CA ALA A 1071 55.69 50.88 -23.24
C ALA A 1071 57.20 50.94 -23.02
N ASN A 1072 57.97 50.03 -23.62
CA ASN A 1072 59.44 50.06 -23.53
C ASN A 1072 60.06 51.25 -24.26
N ILE A 1073 59.50 51.62 -25.42
CA ILE A 1073 60.01 52.70 -26.28
C ILE A 1073 59.53 54.07 -25.80
N PHE A 1074 58.23 54.21 -25.48
CA PHE A 1074 57.59 55.50 -25.22
C PHE A 1074 57.01 55.66 -23.80
N GLY A 1075 57.00 54.60 -22.98
CA GLY A 1075 56.33 54.60 -21.68
C GLY A 1075 57.22 55.04 -20.52
N ASN A 1076 56.60 55.61 -19.49
CA ASN A 1076 57.23 55.81 -18.18
C ASN A 1076 57.39 54.47 -17.44
N ASP A 1077 58.15 54.44 -16.34
CA ASP A 1077 58.43 53.22 -15.57
C ASP A 1077 57.15 52.51 -15.08
N GLN A 1078 56.10 53.28 -14.79
CA GLN A 1078 54.81 52.73 -14.39
C GLN A 1078 54.09 52.02 -15.54
N MET A 1079 54.13 52.60 -16.74
CA MET A 1079 53.58 52.01 -17.96
C MET A 1079 54.35 50.74 -18.35
N LYS A 1080 55.68 50.74 -18.23
CA LYS A 1080 56.51 49.54 -18.42
C LYS A 1080 56.11 48.41 -17.46
N LYS A 1081 56.01 48.72 -16.16
CA LYS A 1081 55.55 47.75 -15.13
C LYS A 1081 54.14 47.24 -15.40
N ASN A 1082 53.22 48.09 -15.84
CA ASN A 1082 51.85 47.70 -16.16
C ASN A 1082 51.78 46.81 -17.41
N ALA A 1083 52.56 47.11 -18.46
CA ALA A 1083 52.63 46.28 -19.65
C ALA A 1083 53.24 44.90 -19.37
N GLU A 1084 54.26 44.82 -18.51
CA GLU A 1084 54.80 43.55 -18.05
C GLU A 1084 53.79 42.75 -17.23
N ARG A 1085 53.07 43.40 -16.31
CA ARG A 1085 52.00 42.75 -15.54
C ARG A 1085 50.91 42.22 -16.46
N PHE A 1086 50.47 43.02 -17.43
CA PHE A 1086 49.44 42.61 -18.39
C PHE A 1086 49.89 41.40 -19.22
N LEU A 1087 51.12 41.41 -19.75
CA LEU A 1087 51.66 40.27 -20.48
C LEU A 1087 51.72 39.00 -19.61
N LYS A 1088 52.18 39.12 -18.35
CA LYS A 1088 52.17 38.01 -17.39
C LYS A 1088 50.76 37.48 -17.14
N MET A 1089 49.76 38.34 -17.03
CA MET A 1089 48.36 37.93 -16.84
C MET A 1089 47.78 37.24 -18.08
N VAL A 1090 48.13 37.69 -19.29
CA VAL A 1090 47.73 37.04 -20.55
C VAL A 1090 48.30 35.62 -20.63
N HIS A 1091 49.60 35.44 -20.32
CA HIS A 1091 50.19 34.10 -20.27
C HIS A 1091 49.53 33.23 -19.18
N LYS A 1092 49.29 33.79 -17.99
CA LYS A 1092 48.61 33.05 -16.91
C LYS A 1092 47.20 32.60 -17.31
N ALA A 1093 46.46 33.44 -18.03
CA ALA A 1093 45.13 33.11 -18.54
C ALA A 1093 45.15 32.00 -19.59
N GLN A 1094 46.17 31.96 -20.46
CA GLN A 1094 46.34 30.88 -21.42
C GLN A 1094 46.65 29.56 -20.73
N ASN A 1095 47.61 29.56 -19.81
CA ASN A 1095 47.95 28.37 -19.04
C ASN A 1095 46.71 27.78 -18.32
N PHE A 1096 45.87 28.61 -17.69
CA PHE A 1096 44.63 28.12 -17.10
C PHE A 1096 43.64 27.59 -18.12
N SER A 1097 43.46 28.27 -19.26
CA SER A 1097 42.58 27.78 -20.32
C SER A 1097 43.01 26.42 -20.85
N ASP A 1098 44.32 26.18 -20.97
CA ASP A 1098 44.87 24.93 -21.52
C ASP A 1098 44.81 23.78 -20.49
N ILE A 1099 45.10 24.06 -19.22
CA ILE A 1099 45.03 23.08 -18.12
C ILE A 1099 43.59 22.57 -17.92
N PHE A 1100 42.60 23.44 -17.99
CA PHE A 1100 41.21 23.08 -17.74
C PHE A 1100 40.44 22.57 -18.97
N LYS A 1101 41.00 22.78 -20.17
CA LYS A 1101 40.40 22.36 -21.45
C LYS A 1101 39.85 20.92 -21.43
N PRO A 1102 40.57 19.89 -20.92
CA PRO A 1102 40.05 18.52 -20.92
C PRO A 1102 38.79 18.34 -20.06
N PHE A 1103 38.62 19.15 -19.01
CA PHE A 1103 37.48 19.10 -18.09
C PHE A 1103 36.28 19.92 -18.58
N PHE A 1104 36.49 20.85 -19.51
CA PHE A 1104 35.43 21.70 -20.07
C PHE A 1104 34.90 21.21 -21.42
N LEU A 1105 35.67 20.41 -22.17
CA LEU A 1105 35.28 19.88 -23.47
C LEU A 1105 34.65 18.49 -23.41
N ARG A 1106 35.07 17.66 -22.44
CA ARG A 1106 34.53 16.31 -22.23
C ARG A 1106 33.37 16.36 -21.25
N GLU A 1107 32.39 15.49 -21.45
CA GLU A 1107 31.26 15.35 -20.52
C GLU A 1107 31.57 14.27 -19.49
N PHE A 1108 31.33 14.60 -18.23
CA PHE A 1108 31.43 13.68 -17.10
C PHE A 1108 30.16 13.76 -16.26
N ILE A 1109 29.56 12.61 -16.00
CA ILE A 1109 28.43 12.46 -15.09
C ILE A 1109 28.89 11.52 -13.97
N PHE A 1110 29.21 12.08 -12.81
CA PHE A 1110 29.74 11.31 -11.69
C PHE A 1110 28.59 10.78 -10.82
N GLU A 1111 28.36 9.47 -10.87
CA GLU A 1111 27.37 8.79 -10.01
C GLU A 1111 27.63 9.11 -8.53
N SER A 1112 26.60 9.56 -7.80
CA SER A 1112 26.71 9.92 -6.38
C SER A 1112 25.69 9.17 -5.50
N LYS A 1113 25.30 7.95 -5.88
CA LYS A 1113 24.26 7.16 -5.18
C LYS A 1113 24.62 6.88 -3.73
N LYS A 1114 25.89 6.60 -3.43
CA LYS A 1114 26.31 6.33 -2.06
C LYS A 1114 26.23 7.56 -1.17
N VAL A 1115 26.35 8.77 -1.72
CA VAL A 1115 26.07 10.01 -0.96
C VAL A 1115 24.59 10.07 -0.57
N ASP A 1116 23.69 9.59 -1.42
CA ASP A 1116 22.26 9.49 -1.12
C ASP A 1116 21.96 8.45 -0.05
N GLU A 1117 22.70 7.33 -0.07
CA GLU A 1117 22.65 6.34 1.02
C GLU A 1117 23.07 6.94 2.37
N LEU A 1118 24.08 7.82 2.40
CA LEU A 1118 24.46 8.54 3.61
C LEU A 1118 23.34 9.48 4.07
N LEU A 1119 22.75 10.25 3.14
CA LEU A 1119 21.61 11.13 3.41
C LEU A 1119 20.41 10.37 4.01
N GLY A 1120 20.12 9.16 3.51
CA GLY A 1120 19.06 8.30 4.01
C GLY A 1120 19.28 7.79 5.44
N GLN A 1121 20.54 7.72 5.89
CA GLN A 1121 20.92 7.25 7.23
C GLN A 1121 20.97 8.36 8.28
N MET A 1122 20.91 9.63 7.87
CA MET A 1122 20.99 10.79 8.77
C MET A 1122 19.65 11.13 9.41
N SER A 1123 19.68 11.54 10.67
CA SER A 1123 18.54 12.17 11.35
C SER A 1123 18.26 13.57 10.81
N ASP A 1124 17.05 14.11 11.05
CA ASP A 1124 16.68 15.47 10.61
C ASP A 1124 17.57 16.55 11.24
N LEU A 1125 17.99 16.37 12.50
CA LEU A 1125 18.93 17.26 13.15
C LEU A 1125 20.31 17.20 12.49
N GLU A 1126 20.81 16.01 12.16
CA GLU A 1126 22.09 15.85 11.45
C GLU A 1126 22.03 16.42 10.04
N LYS A 1127 20.89 16.33 9.34
CA LYS A 1127 20.68 16.97 8.03
C LYS A 1127 20.70 18.50 8.11
N ASN A 1128 20.29 19.08 9.24
CA ASN A 1128 20.41 20.52 9.48
C ASN A 1128 21.85 20.93 9.85
N ILE A 1129 22.65 20.02 10.40
CA ILE A 1129 24.05 20.27 10.70
C ILE A 1129 24.94 20.06 9.46
N PHE A 1130 24.72 18.98 8.70
CA PHE A 1130 25.56 18.53 7.60
C PHE A 1130 24.80 18.59 6.26
N TYR A 1131 25.29 19.41 5.33
CA TYR A 1131 24.64 19.76 4.06
C TYR A 1131 25.13 18.86 2.94
N LEU A 1132 24.58 17.65 2.84
CA LEU A 1132 24.91 16.71 1.76
C LEU A 1132 23.92 16.79 0.58
N ASP A 1133 22.73 17.36 0.79
CA ASP A 1133 21.67 17.36 -0.21
C ASP A 1133 21.81 18.53 -1.20
N ILE A 1134 22.55 18.27 -2.28
CA ILE A 1134 22.80 19.23 -3.35
C ILE A 1134 21.55 19.57 -4.18
N SER A 1135 20.46 18.81 -4.08
CA SER A 1135 19.23 19.08 -4.84
C SER A 1135 18.49 20.34 -4.38
N LYS A 1136 18.80 20.81 -3.16
CA LYS A 1136 18.23 22.01 -2.56
C LYS A 1136 18.95 23.30 -2.94
N ILE A 1137 20.05 23.19 -3.68
CA ILE A 1137 20.89 24.33 -4.04
C ILE A 1137 20.36 24.95 -5.33
N ASP A 1138 19.96 26.21 -5.28
CA ASP A 1138 19.73 26.98 -6.50
C ASP A 1138 21.09 27.32 -7.15
N MET A 1139 21.39 26.67 -8.27
CA MET A 1139 22.70 26.76 -8.91
C MET A 1139 22.98 28.14 -9.49
N GLU A 1140 21.95 28.89 -9.92
CA GLU A 1140 22.13 30.26 -10.43
C GLU A 1140 22.52 31.23 -9.31
N SER A 1141 21.79 31.21 -8.19
CA SER A 1141 22.15 31.98 -7.00
C SER A 1141 23.51 31.57 -6.44
N TYR A 1142 23.84 30.27 -6.47
CA TYR A 1142 25.16 29.78 -6.06
C TYR A 1142 26.29 30.38 -6.88
N PHE A 1143 26.21 30.40 -8.22
CA PHE A 1143 27.26 31.01 -9.04
C PHE A 1143 27.33 32.54 -8.88
N THR A 1144 26.20 33.20 -8.65
CA THR A 1144 26.18 34.63 -8.29
C THR A 1144 26.94 34.86 -6.98
N MET A 1145 26.64 34.05 -5.96
CA MET A 1145 27.31 34.09 -4.66
C MET A 1145 28.80 33.73 -4.75
N PHE A 1146 29.18 32.79 -5.62
CA PHE A 1146 30.58 32.44 -5.85
C PHE A 1146 31.35 33.63 -6.43
N ASN A 1147 30.81 34.32 -7.44
CA ASN A 1147 31.46 35.51 -8.00
C ASN A 1147 31.53 36.67 -6.99
N TRP A 1148 30.49 36.85 -6.17
CA TRP A 1148 30.55 37.76 -5.03
C TRP A 1148 31.63 37.39 -4.01
N GLY A 1149 31.77 36.09 -3.73
CA GLY A 1149 32.82 35.54 -2.88
C GLY A 1149 34.22 35.90 -3.39
N ILE A 1150 34.44 35.85 -4.71
CA ILE A 1150 35.69 36.28 -5.33
C ILE A 1150 35.94 37.78 -5.09
N HIS A 1151 34.92 38.64 -5.26
CA HIS A 1151 35.06 40.06 -4.95
C HIS A 1151 35.42 40.31 -3.48
N LYS A 1152 34.69 39.68 -2.57
CA LYS A 1152 34.84 39.90 -1.13
C LYS A 1152 36.14 39.32 -0.58
N PHE A 1153 36.39 38.03 -0.81
CA PHE A 1153 37.47 37.30 -0.12
C PHE A 1153 38.78 37.20 -0.92
N ILE A 1154 38.74 37.37 -2.26
CA ILE A 1154 39.95 37.32 -3.10
C ILE A 1154 40.41 38.74 -3.47
N LEU A 1155 39.48 39.61 -3.86
CA LEU A 1155 39.79 41.01 -4.20
C LEU A 1155 39.70 41.97 -3.01
N ASN A 1156 39.26 41.49 -1.84
CA ASN A 1156 39.12 42.28 -0.61
C ASN A 1156 38.27 43.55 -0.81
N GLN A 1157 37.20 43.45 -1.59
CA GLN A 1157 36.24 44.54 -1.80
C GLN A 1157 35.18 44.54 -0.69
N GLN A 1158 34.83 45.73 -0.20
CA GLN A 1158 33.65 45.91 0.65
C GLN A 1158 32.43 46.15 -0.23
N ILE A 1159 31.64 45.11 -0.43
CA ILE A 1159 30.41 45.11 -1.22
C ILE A 1159 29.33 44.34 -0.48
N GLU A 1160 28.08 44.80 -0.61
CA GLU A 1160 26.93 44.14 -0.02
C GLU A 1160 26.69 42.77 -0.66
N ALA A 1161 26.11 41.85 0.11
CA ALA A 1161 25.75 40.53 -0.39
C ALA A 1161 24.57 40.66 -1.37
N PRO A 1162 24.53 39.87 -2.47
CA PRO A 1162 23.46 39.95 -3.47
C PRO A 1162 22.08 39.54 -2.93
N PHE A 1163 22.05 38.84 -1.80
CA PHE A 1163 20.84 38.36 -1.13
C PHE A 1163 20.96 38.68 0.37
N SER A 1164 19.95 39.35 0.94
CA SER A 1164 19.89 39.69 2.37
C SER A 1164 19.46 38.48 3.21
N ASP A 1165 20.01 38.35 4.43
CA ASP A 1165 19.69 37.30 5.42
C ASP A 1165 18.28 37.45 6.04
N GLU A 1166 17.27 37.92 5.29
CA GLU A 1166 15.88 37.82 5.71
C GLU A 1166 15.35 36.44 5.33
N PHE A 1167 15.20 35.60 6.36
CA PHE A 1167 14.54 34.30 6.29
C PHE A 1167 13.22 34.40 5.51
N THR A 1168 13.18 33.87 4.30
CA THR A 1168 11.93 33.43 3.67
C THR A 1168 11.69 31.99 4.07
N ASP A 1169 10.77 31.81 5.02
CA ASP A 1169 10.01 30.58 5.15
C ASP A 1169 9.52 30.19 3.75
N VAL A 1170 9.97 29.05 3.24
CA VAL A 1170 9.42 28.44 2.02
C VAL A 1170 8.07 27.81 2.37
N LEU A 1171 7.11 28.68 2.66
CA LEU A 1171 5.66 28.48 2.57
C LEU A 1171 5.05 29.78 2.03
N GLN A 1172 5.42 30.16 0.81
CA GLN A 1172 4.60 31.07 0.01
C GLN A 1172 4.43 30.50 -1.40
N VAL A 1173 3.36 29.71 -1.51
CA VAL A 1173 2.63 29.50 -2.77
C VAL A 1173 2.15 30.87 -3.26
N PRO A 1174 2.31 31.24 -4.55
CA PRO A 1174 1.70 32.46 -5.06
C PRO A 1174 0.17 32.33 -5.00
N GLN A 1175 -0.45 33.05 -4.08
CA GLN A 1175 -1.90 33.17 -4.01
C GLN A 1175 -2.39 34.04 -5.17
N TYR A 1176 -3.10 33.44 -6.12
CA TYR A 1176 -4.02 34.17 -6.98
C TYR A 1176 -5.31 34.48 -6.21
N SER A 1177 -5.57 35.77 -6.09
CA SER A 1177 -6.78 36.49 -5.66
C SER A 1177 -8.08 35.70 -5.43
N ASN A 1178 -8.57 35.72 -4.19
CA ASN A 1178 -9.99 35.58 -3.85
C ASN A 1178 -10.55 36.94 -3.41
N ARG A 1179 -11.53 37.47 -4.17
CA ARG A 1179 -12.44 38.54 -3.73
C ARG A 1179 -13.68 37.89 -3.16
N GLY A 1180 -14.08 38.36 -1.98
CA GLY A 1180 -15.01 37.69 -1.09
C GLY A 1180 -16.50 37.86 -1.39
N ARG A 1181 -17.30 37.32 -0.46
CA ARG A 1181 -18.47 38.01 0.14
C ARG A 1181 -18.89 37.27 1.42
N LYS A 1182 -18.98 38.07 2.51
CA LYS A 1182 -19.54 37.74 3.83
C LYS A 1182 -21.06 37.63 3.75
N TYR A 1183 -21.67 36.86 4.66
CA TYR A 1183 -22.82 37.35 5.44
C TYR A 1183 -22.88 36.71 6.84
N ASN A 1184 -23.21 37.56 7.82
CA ASN A 1184 -23.27 37.34 9.26
C ASN A 1184 -24.63 36.77 9.70
N LYS A 1185 -24.70 36.04 10.83
CA LYS A 1185 -25.17 36.54 12.15
C LYS A 1185 -25.53 35.40 13.14
N ARG A 1186 -25.01 35.57 14.36
CA ARG A 1186 -25.63 35.41 15.72
C ARG A 1186 -26.13 34.02 16.13
N ASN A 1187 -25.49 33.38 17.11
CA ASN A 1187 -25.57 33.55 18.58
C ASN A 1187 -26.79 32.87 19.23
N ASP A 1188 -26.45 31.86 20.05
CA ASP A 1188 -26.87 31.67 21.45
C ASP A 1188 -27.89 30.58 21.85
N PHE A 1189 -27.44 29.80 22.87
CA PHE A 1189 -28.16 29.07 23.94
C PHE A 1189 -28.96 27.79 23.56
N GLN A 1190 -28.99 26.67 24.30
CA GLN A 1190 -28.33 26.19 25.54
C GLN A 1190 -28.67 24.67 25.68
N PHE A 1191 -27.88 23.98 26.50
CA PHE A 1191 -28.00 22.59 26.99
C PHE A 1191 -29.32 22.28 27.76
N GLN A 1192 -29.82 21.03 27.75
CA GLN A 1192 -29.73 20.00 28.83
C GLN A 1192 -30.86 18.93 28.84
N ASN A 1193 -30.52 17.72 29.30
CA ASN A 1193 -31.36 16.53 29.57
C ASN A 1193 -31.95 16.53 31.00
N ALA A 1194 -33.09 15.84 31.21
CA ALA A 1194 -33.37 14.79 32.24
C ALA A 1194 -34.74 14.84 32.98
N VAL A 1195 -35.61 13.86 32.69
CA VAL A 1195 -36.13 12.77 33.56
C VAL A 1195 -36.85 13.02 34.94
N TYR A 1196 -38.05 12.38 35.05
CA TYR A 1196 -38.83 11.78 36.19
C TYR A 1196 -39.91 12.54 37.03
N LYS A 1197 -41.17 12.05 36.85
CA LYS A 1197 -42.28 11.69 37.80
C LYS A 1197 -42.84 12.68 38.87
N GLY A 1198 -44.17 12.91 38.80
CA GLY A 1198 -45.09 12.51 39.89
C GLY A 1198 -46.06 13.53 40.54
N TYR A 1199 -47.35 13.44 40.15
CA TYR A 1199 -48.61 13.69 40.91
C TYR A 1199 -49.16 15.10 41.22
N GLY A 1200 -50.46 15.30 40.93
CA GLY A 1200 -51.32 16.26 41.64
C GLY A 1200 -52.51 16.89 40.87
N MET A 1201 -53.62 16.16 40.75
CA MET A 1201 -55.06 16.54 40.66
C MET A 1201 -55.58 17.98 40.32
N VAL A 1202 -56.71 17.95 39.57
CA VAL A 1202 -57.88 18.87 39.41
C VAL A 1202 -57.90 19.81 38.18
N PHE A 1203 -59.11 19.96 37.60
CA PHE A 1203 -59.61 20.76 36.45
C PHE A 1203 -59.75 19.96 35.14
N ILE A 1204 -60.92 19.72 34.51
CA ILE A 1204 -62.24 20.41 34.41
C ILE A 1204 -63.23 19.35 33.87
N GLU A 1205 -64.29 18.94 34.59
CA GLU A 1205 -65.68 19.44 34.43
C GLU A 1205 -66.01 20.10 33.08
N ASN A 1206 -66.26 19.33 32.00
CA ASN A 1206 -67.20 19.71 30.92
C ASN A 1206 -67.13 18.78 29.69
N ILE A 1207 -67.33 17.47 29.88
CA ILE A 1207 -67.89 16.63 28.80
C ILE A 1207 -68.93 15.70 29.44
N GLN A 1208 -70.01 16.33 29.89
CA GLN A 1208 -71.24 15.66 30.29
C GLN A 1208 -72.45 16.43 29.76
N GLN A 1209 -72.39 16.80 28.47
CA GLN A 1209 -73.51 17.43 27.78
C GLN A 1209 -73.61 17.13 26.28
N TYR A 1210 -72.89 16.16 25.70
CA TYR A 1210 -73.08 15.80 24.27
C TYR A 1210 -72.67 14.38 23.82
N ILE A 1211 -72.41 13.46 24.75
CA ILE A 1211 -72.36 12.00 24.52
C ILE A 1211 -72.99 11.37 25.75
#